data_AF-A0A9W8HIA2-F1
#
_entry.id   AF-A0A9W8HIA2-F1
#
_cell.length_a   1.000
_cell.length_b   1.000
_cell.length_c   1.000
_cell.angle_alpha   90.00
_cell.angle_beta   90.00
_cell.angle_gamma   90.00
#
_symmetry.space_group_name_H-M   'P 1'
#
loop_
_entity.id
_entity.type
_entity.pdbx_description
1 polymer ?
#
loop_
_entity_poly.entity_id
_entity_poly.type
_entity_poly.pdbx_seq_one_letter_code
_entity_poly.pdbx_strand_id
1 'polypeptide(L)'
;MSTNTLQFTAISGANNEDAVCYILEIDDAKIILDCGNYEDYSNESLERLQRVARQVDAVLLSHPDMAHVGAYPLAYSRYGLTCPAYATQAVSMMGRLCMLDVTKTLKAREEFTLFDEKDVNQAFDNVTALQYSQPMTLSGKHSSIVITAHAAGHTIGGSIWTISSGTEVVLYAMDFNLVKEGHLNGCSLLESNLGQADPGKVNPRLMRPSLLITDAYNAMYKLPTRKKRVEYFLDSVGNAIEHGNNVLIPVDSSARVLEIAYILNEWWQQGRSRRSSHTLYLLGRCARKTLSFAQSLNGWMADGISKQLTGKNSKPFDMRNIVVVQSMEDLEKKIKGSGRRDRSKRAVVLASLESMSMGYSQELFVKWASGGKNTIILPQRGAPGSLTRYLFSRWWDSTQSQDAMETEPSSATIAATQVNLVPPTTIPRIDIDITLRRRVALKGVELENWHAQERRRKEQEAAREAMMRRNRMMLDTENMSSDSDSDDDREPGVDVQALRGMDAMALSEIDLEMERLRSGQSYDLYVKDRGRVRGLDAQNQSYCMFPFHEENRRVDEYGEIFDVEQYALTTEADDTANLVPDINDKGYDSDDDDDSQNDAHPTKAVKEERRVHLNCAIGFIDMEGRTDGSRASHTLVQIMPKRVIIVHGTSASTQSLANYYRNPLVPMTKEIYTPGIGETLNVSSGLNAYRVKLANALFKQVRMREVGLGNMMGFVSGRIRFTQEDEVPVLDIDSTAIESAWKPPTIVGDAKLSSLRTALEAKSIAAYFDSEGTLVCGGKIAIKRKTDPPGGAAGIQILGTPSPEYYAIRGIVYEHFAEI
;
A
#
# COMPACT_ATOMS: atom_id res chain seq x y z
N MET A 1 -32.83 -3.27 -15.42
CA MET A 1 -32.36 -4.59 -14.96
C MET A 1 -30.86 -4.61 -15.15
N SER A 2 -30.07 -4.67 -14.07
CA SER A 2 -28.65 -5.02 -14.16
C SER A 2 -28.43 -6.22 -13.25
N THR A 3 -27.99 -7.34 -13.80
CA THR A 3 -27.34 -8.39 -13.01
C THR A 3 -25.90 -7.94 -12.86
N ASN A 4 -25.48 -7.58 -11.66
CA ASN A 4 -24.11 -7.11 -11.49
C ASN A 4 -23.14 -8.26 -11.79
N THR A 5 -22.28 -8.08 -12.79
CA THR A 5 -21.28 -9.10 -13.13
C THR A 5 -20.05 -8.88 -12.26
N LEU A 6 -19.60 -9.93 -11.59
CA LEU A 6 -18.42 -9.90 -10.73
C LEU A 6 -17.44 -10.98 -11.18
N GLN A 7 -16.26 -10.57 -11.64
CA GLN A 7 -15.17 -11.49 -11.99
C GLN A 7 -13.90 -11.13 -11.25
N PHE A 8 -13.12 -12.15 -10.91
CA PHE A 8 -11.84 -11.99 -10.25
C PHE A 8 -10.76 -12.76 -11.01
N THR A 9 -9.64 -12.11 -11.32
CA THR A 9 -8.49 -12.75 -11.97
C THR A 9 -7.23 -12.54 -11.15
N ALA A 10 -6.47 -13.61 -10.88
CA ALA A 10 -5.17 -13.50 -10.23
C ALA A 10 -4.03 -13.36 -11.25
N ILE A 11 -3.43 -12.17 -11.37
CA ILE A 11 -2.26 -11.97 -12.26
C ILE A 11 -1.02 -12.60 -11.64
N SER A 12 -0.84 -12.44 -10.32
CA SER A 12 0.24 -13.00 -9.50
C SER A 12 -0.26 -13.26 -8.06
N GLY A 13 0.60 -13.80 -7.19
CA GLY A 13 0.29 -13.94 -5.77
C GLY A 13 -0.80 -14.96 -5.44
N ALA A 14 -0.99 -16.01 -6.24
CA ALA A 14 -1.99 -17.05 -6.02
C ALA A 14 -1.35 -18.43 -5.85
N ASN A 15 -1.70 -19.15 -4.78
CA ASN A 15 -1.07 -20.41 -4.35
C ASN A 15 0.46 -20.34 -4.13
N ASN A 16 1.02 -19.14 -4.04
CA ASN A 16 2.42 -18.87 -3.70
C ASN A 16 2.54 -17.61 -2.83
N GLU A 17 3.76 -17.29 -2.42
CA GLU A 17 4.11 -16.14 -1.57
C GLU A 17 4.74 -15.00 -2.40
N ASP A 18 4.45 -14.92 -3.70
CA ASP A 18 4.95 -13.85 -4.58
C ASP A 18 4.19 -12.54 -4.37
N ALA A 19 4.73 -11.45 -4.92
CA ALA A 19 4.08 -10.14 -4.93
C ALA A 19 2.67 -10.19 -5.53
N VAL A 20 1.77 -9.38 -4.98
CA VAL A 20 0.33 -9.48 -5.25
C VAL A 20 -0.12 -8.51 -6.33
N CYS A 21 -0.93 -9.01 -7.27
CA CYS A 21 -1.58 -8.21 -8.30
C CYS A 21 -2.83 -8.95 -8.79
N TYR A 22 -3.99 -8.34 -8.63
CA TYR A 22 -5.27 -8.94 -8.98
C TYR A 22 -6.13 -7.99 -9.82
N ILE A 23 -7.05 -8.55 -10.59
CA ILE A 23 -8.07 -7.80 -11.32
C ILE A 23 -9.43 -8.16 -10.72
N LEU A 24 -10.19 -7.14 -10.35
CA LEU A 24 -11.60 -7.23 -10.00
C LEU A 24 -12.41 -6.52 -11.08
N GLU A 25 -13.25 -7.27 -11.78
CA GLU A 25 -14.18 -6.72 -12.76
C GLU A 25 -15.57 -6.63 -12.10
N ILE A 26 -16.10 -5.41 -12.01
CA ILE A 26 -17.45 -5.14 -11.51
C ILE A 26 -18.21 -4.47 -12.66
N ASP A 27 -19.20 -5.16 -13.20
CA ASP A 27 -19.93 -4.74 -14.39
C ASP A 27 -19.00 -4.53 -15.58
N ASP A 28 -18.84 -3.28 -16.04
CA ASP A 28 -17.92 -2.88 -17.09
C ASP A 28 -16.60 -2.29 -16.55
N ALA A 29 -16.47 -2.11 -15.23
CA ALA A 29 -15.29 -1.53 -14.60
C ALA A 29 -14.22 -2.58 -14.30
N LYS A 30 -12.99 -2.37 -14.79
CA LYS A 30 -11.83 -3.19 -14.49
C LYS A 30 -10.91 -2.50 -13.49
N ILE A 31 -10.83 -3.06 -12.28
CA ILE A 31 -10.06 -2.49 -11.17
C ILE A 31 -8.88 -3.39 -10.86
N ILE A 32 -7.66 -2.85 -10.86
CA ILE A 32 -6.49 -3.55 -10.31
C ILE A 32 -6.47 -3.40 -8.79
N LEU A 33 -6.36 -4.52 -8.08
CA LEU A 33 -6.12 -4.58 -6.65
C LEU A 33 -4.64 -4.93 -6.43
N ASP A 34 -3.88 -3.93 -5.98
CA ASP A 34 -2.43 -3.92 -5.88
C ASP A 34 -1.66 -4.19 -7.19
N CYS A 35 -0.48 -3.62 -7.29
CA CYS A 35 0.38 -3.72 -8.46
C CYS A 35 1.82 -4.01 -8.00
N GLY A 36 1.97 -5.16 -7.33
CA GLY A 36 3.21 -5.59 -6.70
C GLY A 36 4.24 -6.20 -7.65
N ASN A 37 5.52 -6.03 -7.32
CA ASN A 37 6.63 -6.80 -7.88
C ASN A 37 7.87 -6.74 -6.97
N TYR A 38 8.72 -7.76 -6.99
CA TYR A 38 10.03 -7.69 -6.33
C TYR A 38 11.11 -7.14 -7.29
N GLU A 39 12.38 -7.34 -6.99
CA GLU A 39 13.49 -6.76 -7.76
C GLU A 39 13.71 -7.43 -9.14
N ASP A 40 13.11 -8.60 -9.38
CA ASP A 40 13.13 -9.24 -10.69
C ASP A 40 12.00 -8.71 -11.59
N TYR A 41 12.35 -7.90 -12.59
CA TYR A 41 11.41 -7.35 -13.58
C TYR A 41 11.31 -8.16 -14.87
N SER A 42 11.84 -9.39 -14.89
CA SER A 42 11.78 -10.30 -16.04
C SER A 42 10.76 -11.45 -15.88
N ASN A 43 9.86 -11.33 -14.91
CA ASN A 43 8.91 -12.38 -14.58
C ASN A 43 7.65 -12.39 -15.46
N GLU A 44 7.00 -13.56 -15.54
CA GLU A 44 5.82 -13.80 -16.38
C GLU A 44 4.58 -13.00 -15.91
N SER A 45 4.48 -12.66 -14.62
CA SER A 45 3.38 -11.82 -14.11
C SER A 45 3.36 -10.42 -14.72
N LEU A 46 4.53 -9.82 -14.98
CA LEU A 46 4.61 -8.53 -15.66
C LEU A 46 4.13 -8.61 -17.11
N GLU A 47 4.36 -9.71 -17.82
CA GLU A 47 3.81 -9.90 -19.16
C GLU A 47 2.27 -10.01 -19.13
N ARG A 48 1.72 -10.71 -18.13
CA ARG A 48 0.26 -10.79 -17.93
C ARG A 48 -0.32 -9.40 -17.64
N LEU A 49 0.33 -8.62 -16.77
CA LEU A 49 -0.05 -7.25 -16.47
C LEU A 49 0.00 -6.34 -17.72
N GLN A 50 1.06 -6.45 -18.53
CA GLN A 50 1.21 -5.66 -19.76
C GLN A 50 0.05 -5.87 -20.74
N ARG A 51 -0.48 -7.10 -20.86
CA ARG A 51 -1.61 -7.41 -21.77
C ARG A 51 -2.92 -6.72 -21.35
N VAL A 52 -3.11 -6.49 -20.05
CA VAL A 52 -4.37 -5.95 -19.50
C VAL A 52 -4.30 -4.47 -19.13
N ALA A 53 -3.11 -3.91 -18.91
CA ALA A 53 -2.91 -2.57 -18.34
C ALA A 53 -3.74 -1.46 -19.01
N ARG A 54 -3.85 -1.45 -20.34
CA ARG A 54 -4.60 -0.43 -21.11
C ARG A 54 -6.12 -0.53 -20.98
N GLN A 55 -6.63 -1.62 -20.43
CA GLN A 55 -8.06 -1.90 -20.27
C GLN A 55 -8.54 -1.60 -18.85
N VAL A 56 -7.65 -1.14 -17.97
CA VAL A 56 -7.93 -0.93 -16.55
C VAL A 56 -8.45 0.48 -16.35
N ASP A 57 -9.50 0.61 -15.54
CA ASP A 57 -10.18 1.88 -15.27
C ASP A 57 -9.76 2.50 -13.93
N ALA A 58 -9.28 1.68 -12.98
CA ALA A 58 -8.78 2.16 -11.69
C ALA A 58 -7.74 1.21 -11.07
N VAL A 59 -6.84 1.75 -10.24
CA VAL A 59 -5.88 0.98 -9.44
C VAL A 59 -6.11 1.30 -7.96
N LEU A 60 -6.19 0.28 -7.10
CA LEU A 60 -6.24 0.43 -5.64
C LEU A 60 -4.93 -0.11 -5.04
N LEU A 61 -4.21 0.71 -4.27
CA LEU A 61 -2.96 0.32 -3.60
C LEU A 61 -3.19 0.21 -2.09
N SER A 62 -2.79 -0.91 -1.50
CA SER A 62 -3.05 -1.24 -0.10
C SER A 62 -1.91 -0.89 0.85
N HIS A 63 -0.65 -1.21 0.50
CA HIS A 63 0.53 -1.06 1.38
C HIS A 63 1.73 -0.39 0.65
N PRO A 64 2.63 0.31 1.36
CA PRO A 64 3.75 1.04 0.76
C PRO A 64 5.04 0.20 0.68
N ASP A 65 4.95 -1.02 0.16
CA ASP A 65 6.09 -1.93 -0.02
C ASP A 65 6.12 -2.54 -1.43
N MET A 66 7.24 -3.16 -1.79
CA MET A 66 7.43 -3.75 -3.12
C MET A 66 6.37 -4.82 -3.46
N ALA A 67 5.91 -5.59 -2.47
CA ALA A 67 4.96 -6.66 -2.70
C ALA A 67 3.59 -6.14 -3.17
N HIS A 68 3.29 -4.85 -2.97
CA HIS A 68 2.02 -4.21 -3.33
C HIS A 68 2.15 -3.08 -4.35
N VAL A 69 3.29 -2.36 -4.41
CA VAL A 69 3.50 -1.22 -5.35
C VAL A 69 4.63 -1.43 -6.36
N GLY A 70 5.37 -2.53 -6.28
CA GLY A 70 6.62 -2.73 -7.03
C GLY A 70 6.52 -2.68 -8.55
N ALA A 71 5.40 -3.07 -9.15
CA ALA A 71 5.18 -2.98 -10.60
C ALA A 71 4.59 -1.63 -11.04
N TYR A 72 4.06 -0.83 -10.13
CA TYR A 72 3.24 0.33 -10.49
C TYR A 72 3.98 1.38 -11.34
N PRO A 73 5.23 1.82 -11.03
CA PRO A 73 5.97 2.76 -11.88
C PRO A 73 6.22 2.24 -13.30
N LEU A 74 6.55 0.95 -13.43
CA LEU A 74 6.76 0.30 -14.73
C LEU A 74 5.46 0.23 -15.53
N ALA A 75 4.38 -0.19 -14.88
CA ALA A 75 3.07 -0.33 -15.53
C ALA A 75 2.54 1.02 -16.01
N TYR A 76 2.69 2.08 -15.20
CA TYR A 76 2.31 3.44 -15.54
C TYR A 76 3.10 3.96 -16.75
N SER A 77 4.44 3.90 -16.68
CA SER A 77 5.32 4.51 -17.69
C SER A 77 5.41 3.72 -19.02
N ARG A 78 5.30 2.39 -18.99
CA ARG A 78 5.54 1.53 -20.17
C ARG A 78 4.32 0.76 -20.64
N TYR A 79 3.46 0.32 -19.73
CA TYR A 79 2.33 -0.54 -20.09
C TYR A 79 1.04 0.24 -20.39
N GLY A 80 1.03 1.55 -20.12
CA GLY A 80 -0.11 2.42 -20.36
C GLY A 80 -1.17 2.32 -19.27
N LEU A 81 -0.79 1.97 -18.04
CA LEU A 81 -1.66 2.00 -16.86
C LEU A 81 -1.78 3.44 -16.34
N THR A 82 -2.37 4.33 -17.14
CA THR A 82 -2.52 5.76 -16.83
C THR A 82 -3.89 6.11 -16.27
N CYS A 83 -4.68 5.11 -15.89
CA CYS A 83 -5.96 5.33 -15.22
C CYS A 83 -5.76 5.90 -13.80
N PRO A 84 -6.79 6.50 -13.18
CA PRO A 84 -6.71 6.98 -11.81
C PRO A 84 -6.32 5.89 -10.82
N ALA A 85 -5.33 6.17 -9.98
CA ALA A 85 -4.93 5.30 -8.89
C ALA A 85 -5.40 5.88 -7.56
N TYR A 86 -5.76 5.03 -6.60
CA TYR A 86 -6.24 5.42 -5.29
C TYR A 86 -5.44 4.70 -4.22
N ALA A 87 -4.98 5.46 -3.25
CA ALA A 87 -4.26 4.96 -2.09
C ALA A 87 -4.53 5.87 -0.90
N THR A 88 -4.24 5.41 0.31
CA THR A 88 -4.16 6.34 1.43
C THR A 88 -3.01 7.33 1.24
N GLN A 89 -3.10 8.53 1.84
CA GLN A 89 -2.03 9.54 1.74
C GLN A 89 -0.67 8.97 2.16
N ALA A 90 -0.64 8.23 3.27
CA ALA A 90 0.57 7.58 3.76
C ALA A 90 1.10 6.51 2.79
N VAL A 91 0.24 5.71 2.15
CA VAL A 91 0.67 4.71 1.15
C VAL A 91 1.24 5.38 -0.09
N SER A 92 0.63 6.46 -0.59
CA SER A 92 1.15 7.21 -1.74
C SER A 92 2.55 7.78 -1.45
N MET A 93 2.72 8.46 -0.30
CA MET A 93 4.00 9.08 0.07
C MET A 93 5.09 8.04 0.35
N MET A 94 4.80 7.04 1.16
CA MET A 94 5.80 6.04 1.57
C MET A 94 6.08 5.02 0.46
N GLY A 95 5.07 4.70 -0.38
CA GLY A 95 5.24 3.86 -1.56
C GLY A 95 6.13 4.52 -2.61
N ARG A 96 5.99 5.84 -2.83
CA ARG A 96 6.92 6.61 -3.66
C ARG A 96 8.36 6.48 -3.16
N LEU A 97 8.59 6.67 -1.86
CA LEU A 97 9.94 6.54 -1.27
C LEU A 97 10.51 5.12 -1.38
N CYS A 98 9.66 4.10 -1.20
CA CYS A 98 10.02 2.70 -1.44
C CYS A 98 10.58 2.53 -2.85
N MET A 99 9.82 2.97 -3.86
CA MET A 99 10.19 2.81 -5.26
C MET A 99 11.38 3.68 -5.66
N LEU A 100 11.55 4.88 -5.09
CA LEU A 100 12.74 5.70 -5.31
C LEU A 100 14.01 5.01 -4.77
N ASP A 101 13.94 4.42 -3.56
CA ASP A 101 15.09 3.72 -2.96
C ASP A 101 15.49 2.48 -3.77
N VAL A 102 14.49 1.71 -4.25
CA VAL A 102 14.67 0.56 -5.14
C VAL A 102 15.20 0.98 -6.53
N THR A 103 14.76 2.11 -7.07
CA THR A 103 15.22 2.58 -8.39
C THR A 103 16.66 3.05 -8.33
N LYS A 104 17.01 3.87 -7.33
CA LYS A 104 18.40 4.31 -7.07
C LYS A 104 19.30 3.12 -6.76
N THR A 105 18.77 2.22 -5.93
CA THR A 105 18.98 0.77 -5.90
C THR A 105 19.64 0.15 -7.13
N LEU A 106 18.76 -0.18 -8.07
CA LEU A 106 19.01 -0.87 -9.32
C LEU A 106 19.95 -0.06 -10.21
N LYS A 107 19.71 1.25 -10.39
CA LYS A 107 20.54 2.11 -11.23
C LYS A 107 22.00 2.20 -10.79
N ALA A 108 22.28 2.09 -9.49
CA ALA A 108 23.66 2.09 -8.99
C ALA A 108 24.36 0.73 -9.16
N ARG A 109 23.61 -0.35 -9.41
CA ARG A 109 24.09 -1.73 -9.43
C ARG A 109 24.16 -2.30 -10.82
N GLU A 110 23.21 -1.93 -11.66
CA GLU A 110 23.01 -2.48 -13.00
C GLU A 110 22.59 -1.40 -14.00
N GLU A 111 22.59 -1.77 -15.27
CA GLU A 111 22.07 -0.93 -16.35
C GLU A 111 20.54 -1.05 -16.39
N PHE A 112 19.89 -0.41 -15.41
CA PHE A 112 18.44 -0.39 -15.29
C PHE A 112 17.82 0.73 -16.14
N THR A 113 17.00 0.35 -17.12
CA THR A 113 16.40 1.26 -18.12
C THR A 113 14.88 1.17 -18.21
N LEU A 114 14.25 0.30 -17.41
CA LEU A 114 12.81 0.07 -17.47
C LEU A 114 12.03 1.33 -17.08
N PHE A 115 12.42 1.95 -15.96
CA PHE A 115 11.90 3.23 -15.50
C PHE A 115 12.94 3.99 -14.66
N ASP A 116 12.73 5.28 -14.45
CA ASP A 116 13.57 6.13 -13.62
C ASP A 116 12.83 6.83 -12.47
N GLU A 117 13.54 7.68 -11.73
CA GLU A 117 12.98 8.43 -10.60
C GLU A 117 11.88 9.41 -11.02
N LYS A 118 11.94 9.93 -12.26
CA LYS A 118 10.89 10.80 -12.79
C LYS A 118 9.64 9.98 -13.09
N ASP A 119 9.80 8.81 -13.68
CA ASP A 119 8.69 7.87 -13.92
C ASP A 119 8.01 7.47 -12.59
N VAL A 120 8.81 7.21 -11.53
CA VAL A 120 8.28 6.94 -10.18
C VAL A 120 7.48 8.13 -9.67
N ASN A 121 8.02 9.34 -9.75
CA ASN A 121 7.33 10.53 -9.28
C ASN A 121 6.00 10.74 -10.03
N GLN A 122 6.03 10.70 -11.36
CA GLN A 122 4.83 10.86 -12.20
C GLN A 122 3.76 9.81 -11.91
N ALA A 123 4.16 8.54 -11.71
CA ALA A 123 3.22 7.48 -11.38
C ALA A 123 2.51 7.76 -10.04
N PHE A 124 3.25 8.21 -9.02
CA PHE A 124 2.69 8.53 -7.71
C PHE A 124 1.99 9.90 -7.65
N ASP A 125 2.27 10.82 -8.57
CA ASP A 125 1.52 12.08 -8.74
C ASP A 125 0.10 11.81 -9.28
N ASN A 126 -0.08 10.75 -10.06
CA ASN A 126 -1.39 10.27 -10.53
C ASN A 126 -2.23 9.59 -9.42
N VAL A 127 -1.67 9.35 -8.23
CA VAL A 127 -2.39 8.70 -7.13
C VAL A 127 -3.25 9.73 -6.38
N THR A 128 -4.56 9.52 -6.41
CA THR A 128 -5.51 10.26 -5.56
C THR A 128 -5.38 9.77 -4.11
N ALA A 129 -4.87 10.64 -3.24
CA ALA A 129 -4.68 10.35 -1.83
C ALA A 129 -6.00 10.42 -1.04
N LEU A 130 -6.31 9.36 -0.31
CA LEU A 130 -7.50 9.24 0.53
C LEU A 130 -7.16 9.21 2.02
N GLN A 131 -8.12 9.59 2.85
CA GLN A 131 -8.11 9.36 4.29
C GLN A 131 -8.82 8.04 4.63
N TYR A 132 -8.55 7.49 5.81
CA TYR A 132 -9.32 6.32 6.26
C TYR A 132 -10.81 6.67 6.43
N SER A 133 -11.65 5.71 6.08
CA SER A 133 -13.12 5.78 6.15
C SER A 133 -13.74 6.90 5.31
N GLN A 134 -12.98 7.48 4.37
CA GLN A 134 -13.49 8.42 3.38
C GLN A 134 -14.11 7.64 2.21
N PRO A 135 -15.43 7.77 1.96
CA PRO A 135 -16.04 7.21 0.76
C PRO A 135 -15.64 8.05 -0.45
N MET A 136 -15.08 7.40 -1.47
CA MET A 136 -14.69 8.01 -2.73
C MET A 136 -15.40 7.29 -3.86
N THR A 137 -16.05 8.04 -4.74
CA THR A 137 -16.67 7.47 -5.95
C THR A 137 -15.63 7.37 -7.05
N LEU A 138 -15.60 6.27 -7.81
CA LEU A 138 -14.69 6.17 -8.95
C LEU A 138 -15.02 7.24 -10.00
N SER A 139 -13.99 7.78 -10.63
CA SER A 139 -14.14 8.84 -11.63
C SER A 139 -14.73 8.31 -12.94
N GLY A 140 -15.24 9.23 -13.77
CA GLY A 140 -15.73 8.91 -15.11
C GLY A 140 -17.04 8.10 -15.11
N LYS A 141 -17.08 7.04 -15.94
CA LYS A 141 -18.30 6.27 -16.22
C LYS A 141 -18.72 5.32 -15.09
N HIS A 142 -17.84 5.06 -14.13
CA HIS A 142 -18.06 4.08 -13.06
C HIS A 142 -18.49 4.74 -11.74
N SER A 143 -19.28 5.82 -11.82
CA SER A 143 -19.75 6.58 -10.65
C SER A 143 -20.71 5.80 -9.74
N SER A 144 -21.10 4.60 -10.13
CA SER A 144 -21.85 3.65 -9.30
C SER A 144 -20.99 2.95 -8.25
N ILE A 145 -19.66 2.95 -8.43
CA ILE A 145 -18.70 2.25 -7.57
C ILE A 145 -18.13 3.22 -6.54
N VAL A 146 -18.28 2.87 -5.27
CA VAL A 146 -17.73 3.62 -4.13
C VAL A 146 -16.66 2.79 -3.45
N ILE A 147 -15.46 3.33 -3.35
CA ILE A 147 -14.33 2.75 -2.64
C ILE A 147 -14.14 3.43 -1.28
N THR A 148 -13.70 2.67 -0.28
CA THR A 148 -13.39 3.20 1.05
C THR A 148 -12.23 2.42 1.66
N ALA A 149 -11.18 3.13 2.08
CA ALA A 149 -10.01 2.55 2.74
C ALA A 149 -10.21 2.49 4.26
N HIS A 150 -9.88 1.37 4.89
CA HIS A 150 -9.90 1.17 6.35
C HIS A 150 -8.50 0.76 6.83
N ALA A 151 -8.13 1.00 8.08
CA ALA A 151 -6.79 0.68 8.56
C ALA A 151 -6.54 -0.84 8.61
N ALA A 152 -5.46 -1.31 7.97
CA ALA A 152 -5.02 -2.71 8.01
C ALA A 152 -4.11 -3.02 9.20
N GLY A 153 -3.41 -2.02 9.76
CA GLY A 153 -2.56 -2.15 10.96
C GLY A 153 -1.18 -2.80 10.73
N HIS A 154 -0.83 -3.15 9.50
CA HIS A 154 0.45 -3.81 9.14
C HIS A 154 1.57 -2.82 8.79
N THR A 155 1.25 -1.81 7.98
CA THR A 155 2.15 -0.74 7.55
C THR A 155 1.50 0.63 7.76
N ILE A 156 2.30 1.70 7.79
CA ILE A 156 1.76 3.06 7.92
C ILE A 156 0.89 3.39 6.70
N GLY A 157 -0.36 3.80 6.94
CA GLY A 157 -1.34 4.00 5.87
C GLY A 157 -1.92 2.71 5.27
N GLY A 158 -1.41 1.54 5.65
CA GLY A 158 -1.83 0.25 5.10
C GLY A 158 -3.34 0.06 5.19
N SER A 159 -3.96 -0.39 4.10
CA SER A 159 -5.41 -0.30 3.94
C SER A 159 -6.11 -1.59 3.52
N ILE A 160 -7.28 -1.80 4.11
CA ILE A 160 -8.30 -2.75 3.66
C ILE A 160 -9.32 -1.95 2.84
N TRP A 161 -9.70 -2.46 1.68
CA TRP A 161 -10.62 -1.76 0.78
C TRP A 161 -12.02 -2.35 0.85
N THR A 162 -13.00 -1.49 1.08
CA THR A 162 -14.42 -1.79 0.83
C THR A 162 -14.79 -1.19 -0.52
N ILE A 163 -15.24 -2.03 -1.45
CA ILE A 163 -15.65 -1.65 -2.80
C ILE A 163 -17.14 -1.97 -2.94
N SER A 164 -17.96 -0.94 -3.06
CA SER A 164 -19.41 -1.06 -3.08
C SER A 164 -19.96 -0.68 -4.45
N SER A 165 -20.74 -1.57 -5.06
CA SER A 165 -21.48 -1.33 -6.31
C SER A 165 -22.92 -1.82 -6.15
N GLY A 166 -23.86 -0.89 -6.01
CA GLY A 166 -25.27 -1.21 -5.78
C GLY A 166 -25.48 -2.02 -4.49
N THR A 167 -25.82 -3.30 -4.61
CA THR A 167 -26.01 -4.23 -3.49
C THR A 167 -24.80 -5.13 -3.23
N GLU A 168 -23.79 -5.10 -4.10
CA GLU A 168 -22.57 -5.88 -3.95
C GLU A 168 -21.55 -5.08 -3.13
N VAL A 169 -21.00 -5.72 -2.11
CA VAL A 169 -19.94 -5.16 -1.26
C VAL A 169 -18.80 -6.17 -1.27
N VAL A 170 -17.67 -5.77 -1.86
CA VAL A 170 -16.43 -6.54 -1.88
C VAL A 170 -15.49 -5.98 -0.82
N LEU A 171 -14.99 -6.84 0.05
CA LEU A 171 -13.98 -6.51 1.05
C LEU A 171 -12.65 -7.14 0.64
N TYR A 172 -11.67 -6.31 0.29
CA TYR A 172 -10.30 -6.72 -0.02
C TYR A 172 -9.42 -6.47 1.20
N ALA A 173 -9.07 -7.55 1.90
CA ALA A 173 -8.35 -7.54 3.17
C ALA A 173 -7.10 -8.42 3.09
N MET A 174 -6.01 -7.82 2.62
CA MET A 174 -4.69 -8.44 2.54
C MET A 174 -3.81 -7.97 3.70
N ASP A 175 -2.86 -8.82 4.11
CA ASP A 175 -1.72 -8.48 4.95
C ASP A 175 -2.09 -7.60 6.15
N PHE A 176 -3.11 -8.00 6.91
CA PHE A 176 -3.64 -7.21 8.03
C PHE A 176 -3.07 -7.67 9.39
N ASN A 177 -3.03 -6.73 10.34
CA ASN A 177 -2.58 -6.98 11.71
C ASN A 177 -3.66 -6.62 12.73
N LEU A 178 -4.24 -7.64 13.36
CA LEU A 178 -5.22 -7.44 14.44
C LEU A 178 -4.59 -6.92 15.74
N VAL A 179 -3.27 -7.00 15.89
CA VAL A 179 -2.55 -6.62 17.12
C VAL A 179 -1.98 -5.22 16.97
N LYS A 180 -2.25 -4.38 17.96
CA LYS A 180 -1.61 -3.06 18.09
C LYS A 180 -0.08 -3.19 18.17
N GLU A 181 0.62 -2.36 17.41
CA GLU A 181 2.07 -2.27 17.39
C GLU A 181 2.59 -1.06 18.19
N GLY A 182 3.90 -0.83 18.15
CA GLY A 182 4.52 0.34 18.78
C GLY A 182 4.06 1.63 18.12
N HIS A 183 4.14 1.67 16.79
CA HIS A 183 3.80 2.86 16.00
C HIS A 183 2.42 2.86 15.33
N LEU A 184 1.72 1.73 15.25
CA LEU A 184 0.40 1.61 14.60
C LEU A 184 -0.68 1.05 15.54
N ASN A 185 -1.90 1.53 15.33
CA ASN A 185 -3.10 0.91 15.90
C ASN A 185 -3.40 -0.42 15.18
N GLY A 186 -4.28 -1.24 15.76
CA GLY A 186 -4.66 -2.51 15.14
C GLY A 186 -5.54 -2.31 13.90
N CYS A 187 -5.85 -3.41 13.22
CA CYS A 187 -6.75 -3.42 12.06
C CYS A 187 -8.19 -3.01 12.40
N SER A 188 -8.82 -2.24 11.51
CA SER A 188 -10.22 -1.78 11.58
C SER A 188 -11.27 -2.89 11.42
N LEU A 189 -10.87 -4.12 11.11
CA LEU A 189 -11.76 -5.30 11.15
C LEU A 189 -12.32 -5.55 12.56
N LEU A 190 -11.64 -5.08 13.61
CA LEU A 190 -12.11 -5.15 14.99
C LEU A 190 -12.52 -3.76 15.51
N GLU A 191 -13.49 -3.72 16.41
CA GLU A 191 -13.98 -2.46 17.04
C GLU A 191 -12.95 -1.79 17.98
N SER A 192 -11.82 -2.46 18.27
CA SER A 192 -10.83 -2.02 19.27
C SER A 192 -10.18 -0.67 19.02
N ASN A 193 -10.37 -0.08 17.83
CA ASN A 193 -9.85 1.25 17.47
C ASN A 193 -10.80 2.41 17.81
N LEU A 194 -12.03 2.15 18.25
CA LEU A 194 -13.08 3.17 18.46
C LEU A 194 -13.44 3.39 19.94
N GLY A 195 -12.47 3.24 20.84
CA GLY A 195 -12.52 3.82 22.19
C GLY A 195 -13.47 3.18 23.21
N GLN A 196 -14.45 2.36 22.84
CA GLN A 196 -15.35 1.66 23.77
C GLN A 196 -16.20 0.61 23.03
N ALA A 197 -15.74 -0.63 22.96
CA ALA A 197 -16.54 -1.85 22.80
C ALA A 197 -15.63 -3.07 22.97
N ASP A 198 -16.22 -4.17 23.44
CA ASP A 198 -15.62 -5.49 23.72
C ASP A 198 -14.41 -5.86 22.81
N PRO A 199 -13.16 -5.89 23.33
CA PRO A 199 -11.98 -6.13 22.52
C PRO A 199 -12.04 -7.52 21.88
N GLY A 200 -12.18 -7.54 20.55
CA GLY A 200 -12.27 -8.78 19.76
C GLY A 200 -13.57 -8.97 19.00
N LYS A 201 -14.54 -8.05 19.09
CA LYS A 201 -15.70 -8.05 18.19
C LYS A 201 -15.35 -7.49 16.82
N VAL A 202 -15.86 -8.14 15.78
CA VAL A 202 -15.76 -7.70 14.39
C VAL A 202 -16.56 -6.42 14.22
N ASN A 203 -16.00 -5.46 13.49
CA ASN A 203 -16.63 -4.19 13.15
C ASN A 203 -17.94 -4.44 12.37
N PRO A 204 -19.11 -4.03 12.90
CA PRO A 204 -20.41 -4.28 12.27
C PRO A 204 -20.53 -3.71 10.85
N ARG A 205 -19.79 -2.65 10.52
CA ARG A 205 -19.78 -2.05 9.17
C ARG A 205 -19.08 -2.90 8.12
N LEU A 206 -18.20 -3.80 8.56
CA LEU A 206 -17.42 -4.68 7.69
C LEU A 206 -17.93 -6.13 7.72
N MET A 207 -19.01 -6.40 8.47
CA MET A 207 -19.64 -7.71 8.52
C MET A 207 -20.47 -7.99 7.28
N ARG A 208 -20.59 -9.28 6.93
CA ARG A 208 -21.41 -9.83 5.84
C ARG A 208 -21.18 -9.20 4.47
N PRO A 209 -19.92 -9.00 4.03
CA PRO A 209 -19.67 -8.60 2.65
C PRO A 209 -20.16 -9.68 1.69
N SER A 210 -20.54 -9.27 0.48
CA SER A 210 -20.93 -10.21 -0.56
C SER A 210 -19.76 -11.04 -1.09
N LEU A 211 -18.55 -10.48 -1.05
CA LEU A 211 -17.30 -11.15 -1.37
C LEU A 211 -16.20 -10.67 -0.43
N LEU A 212 -15.45 -11.60 0.15
CA LEU A 212 -14.21 -11.33 0.87
C LEU A 212 -13.03 -11.87 0.05
N ILE A 213 -12.04 -11.04 -0.22
CA ILE A 213 -10.75 -11.43 -0.81
C ILE A 213 -9.70 -11.25 0.28
N THR A 214 -8.99 -12.32 0.62
CA THR A 214 -8.03 -12.30 1.74
C THR A 214 -6.83 -13.20 1.51
N ASP A 215 -5.74 -12.95 2.24
CA ASP A 215 -4.51 -13.73 2.17
C ASP A 215 -4.54 -14.98 3.04
N ALA A 216 -3.72 -15.96 2.67
CA ALA A 216 -3.40 -17.14 3.47
C ALA A 216 -1.91 -17.18 3.86
N TYR A 217 -1.18 -16.08 3.81
CA TYR A 217 0.28 -16.05 3.94
C TYR A 217 0.73 -16.61 5.30
N ASN A 218 -0.02 -16.29 6.36
CA ASN A 218 0.20 -16.77 7.72
C ASN A 218 -0.84 -17.79 8.21
N ALA A 219 -1.70 -18.36 7.35
CA ALA A 219 -2.81 -19.21 7.80
C ALA A 219 -2.38 -20.45 8.61
N MET A 220 -1.20 -21.02 8.32
CA MET A 220 -0.61 -22.11 9.11
C MET A 220 0.41 -21.64 10.16
N TYR A 221 0.71 -20.35 10.20
CA TYR A 221 1.77 -19.79 11.03
C TYR A 221 1.26 -19.37 12.40
N LYS A 222 1.92 -19.84 13.46
CA LYS A 222 1.61 -19.49 14.86
C LYS A 222 2.67 -18.55 15.41
N LEU A 223 2.23 -17.40 15.90
CA LEU A 223 3.12 -16.40 16.48
C LEU A 223 3.15 -16.45 18.01
N PRO A 224 4.34 -16.32 18.63
CA PRO A 224 4.44 -15.94 20.04
C PRO A 224 3.78 -14.57 20.28
N THR A 225 3.43 -14.25 21.53
CA THR A 225 2.87 -12.93 21.84
C THR A 225 3.85 -11.81 21.49
N ARG A 226 3.34 -10.67 21.01
CA ARG A 226 4.19 -9.52 20.60
C ARG A 226 5.19 -9.13 21.68
N LYS A 227 4.77 -9.09 22.96
CA LYS A 227 5.64 -8.77 24.09
C LYS A 227 6.87 -9.68 24.13
N LYS A 228 6.67 -11.01 24.02
CA LYS A 228 7.77 -11.97 24.01
C LYS A 228 8.68 -11.80 22.79
N ARG A 229 8.12 -11.56 21.60
CA ARG A 229 8.94 -11.34 20.39
C ARG A 229 9.81 -10.10 20.49
N VAL A 230 9.27 -8.99 21.00
CA VAL A 230 10.02 -7.74 21.19
C VAL A 230 11.11 -7.89 22.24
N GLU A 231 10.79 -8.48 23.39
CA GLU A 231 11.77 -8.78 24.45
C GLU A 231 12.93 -9.62 23.89
N TYR A 232 12.58 -10.67 23.15
CA TYR A 232 13.53 -11.57 22.53
C TYR A 232 14.41 -10.91 21.45
N PHE A 233 13.81 -10.06 20.62
CA PHE A 233 14.53 -9.25 19.63
C PHE A 233 15.55 -8.34 20.29
N LEU A 234 15.14 -7.61 21.33
CA LEU A 234 16.00 -6.70 22.07
C LEU A 234 17.11 -7.43 22.83
N ASP A 235 16.81 -8.59 23.41
CA ASP A 235 17.80 -9.44 24.07
C ASP A 235 18.82 -10.00 23.08
N SER A 236 18.37 -10.41 21.89
CA SER A 236 19.27 -10.90 20.82
C SER A 236 20.23 -9.81 20.35
N VAL A 237 19.73 -8.58 20.16
CA VAL A 237 20.54 -7.42 19.83
C VAL A 237 21.49 -7.07 20.97
N GLY A 238 20.99 -7.00 22.21
CA GLY A 238 21.79 -6.70 23.40
C GLY A 238 22.92 -7.70 23.63
N ASN A 239 22.61 -9.00 23.58
CA ASN A 239 23.59 -10.07 23.72
C ASN A 239 24.67 -9.98 22.63
N ALA A 240 24.30 -9.77 21.36
CA ALA A 240 25.28 -9.64 20.30
C ALA A 240 26.24 -8.45 20.55
N ILE A 241 25.70 -7.30 20.95
CA ILE A 241 26.50 -6.11 21.23
C ILE A 241 27.43 -6.33 22.44
N GLU A 242 26.93 -6.94 23.52
CA GLU A 242 27.72 -7.22 24.73
C GLU A 242 28.90 -8.16 24.48
N HIS A 243 28.75 -9.12 23.57
CA HIS A 243 29.84 -10.00 23.13
C HIS A 243 30.78 -9.33 22.12
N GLY A 244 30.55 -8.07 21.79
CA GLY A 244 31.36 -7.33 20.84
C GLY A 244 31.15 -7.80 19.41
N ASN A 245 29.90 -8.08 19.02
CA ASN A 245 29.50 -8.41 17.65
C ASN A 245 28.83 -7.22 16.96
N ASN A 246 29.01 -7.07 15.64
CA ASN A 246 28.16 -6.17 14.86
C ASN A 246 26.84 -6.88 14.53
N VAL A 247 25.75 -6.10 14.42
CA VAL A 247 24.42 -6.62 14.13
C VAL A 247 23.90 -6.02 12.84
N LEU A 248 23.60 -6.88 11.85
CA LEU A 248 22.90 -6.49 10.62
C LEU A 248 21.43 -6.92 10.74
N ILE A 249 20.52 -5.99 10.43
CA ILE A 249 19.08 -6.24 10.35
C ILE A 249 18.63 -5.76 8.96
N PRO A 250 18.39 -6.66 7.99
CA PRO A 250 17.85 -6.28 6.70
C PRO A 250 16.39 -5.87 6.87
N VAL A 251 16.07 -4.67 6.41
CA VAL A 251 14.73 -4.07 6.50
C VAL A 251 14.33 -3.49 5.16
N ASP A 252 13.04 -3.31 4.97
CA ASP A 252 12.50 -2.58 3.84
C ASP A 252 12.78 -1.06 3.97
N SER A 253 12.38 -0.28 2.97
CA SER A 253 12.77 1.13 2.88
C SER A 253 11.76 2.12 3.46
N SER A 254 10.53 1.71 3.78
CA SER A 254 9.39 2.64 3.99
C SER A 254 8.28 2.16 4.95
N ALA A 255 8.14 0.87 5.16
CA ALA A 255 7.13 0.19 5.96
C ALA A 255 7.69 -0.35 7.30
N ARG A 256 8.16 -1.61 7.36
CA ARG A 256 8.53 -2.30 8.62
C ARG A 256 9.74 -1.69 9.30
N VAL A 257 10.62 -1.03 8.55
CA VAL A 257 11.73 -0.24 9.10
C VAL A 257 11.27 0.74 10.18
N LEU A 258 10.05 1.30 10.08
CA LEU A 258 9.53 2.26 11.05
C LEU A 258 9.27 1.62 12.42
N GLU A 259 8.67 0.41 12.48
CA GLU A 259 8.43 -0.30 13.74
C GLU A 259 9.76 -0.72 14.38
N ILE A 260 10.67 -1.28 13.58
CA ILE A 260 11.97 -1.76 14.09
C ILE A 260 12.82 -0.58 14.60
N ALA A 261 12.88 0.51 13.84
CA ALA A 261 13.54 1.74 14.25
C ALA A 261 12.93 2.31 15.53
N TYR A 262 11.59 2.32 15.64
CA TYR A 262 10.89 2.80 16.83
C TYR A 262 11.21 1.98 18.08
N ILE A 263 11.12 0.64 17.98
CA ILE A 263 11.43 -0.28 19.09
C ILE A 263 12.88 -0.09 19.57
N LEU A 264 13.83 -0.04 18.64
CA LEU A 264 15.24 0.13 18.98
C LEU A 264 15.53 1.51 19.57
N ASN A 265 14.92 2.57 19.03
CA ASN A 265 15.10 3.93 19.54
C ASN A 265 14.59 4.06 20.99
N GLU A 266 13.40 3.53 21.28
CA GLU A 266 12.84 3.51 22.65
C GLU A 266 13.71 2.70 23.61
N TRP A 267 14.20 1.54 23.17
CA TRP A 267 15.11 0.72 23.97
C TRP A 267 16.45 1.41 24.24
N TRP A 268 16.97 2.17 23.27
CA TRP A 268 18.20 2.96 23.44
C TRP A 268 18.03 4.08 24.48
N GLN A 269 16.88 4.75 24.50
CA GLN A 269 16.59 5.83 25.47
C GLN A 269 16.55 5.32 26.92
N GLN A 270 16.05 4.09 27.13
CA GLN A 270 15.92 3.49 28.46
C GLN A 270 17.27 3.01 29.04
N GLY A 271 18.28 2.73 28.19
CA GLY A 271 19.57 2.16 28.60
C GLY A 271 20.70 3.18 28.81
N ARG A 272 20.75 3.87 29.96
CA ARG A 272 21.57 5.08 30.16
C ARG A 272 23.11 4.96 30.34
N SER A 273 23.76 3.79 30.34
CA SER A 273 25.23 3.76 30.61
C SER A 273 26.09 2.81 29.76
N ARG A 274 25.65 1.56 29.50
CA ARG A 274 26.41 0.60 28.66
C ARG A 274 25.98 0.52 27.19
N ARG A 275 24.76 0.98 26.86
CA ARG A 275 24.19 0.89 25.50
C ARG A 275 24.45 2.15 24.68
N SER A 276 24.51 3.30 25.35
CA SER A 276 24.85 4.61 24.74
C SER A 276 26.28 4.68 24.17
N SER A 277 27.16 3.74 24.52
CA SER A 277 28.45 3.60 23.86
C SER A 277 28.34 3.02 22.44
N HIS A 278 27.26 2.32 22.11
CA HIS A 278 27.06 1.69 20.80
C HIS A 278 26.19 2.57 19.91
N THR A 279 26.49 2.58 18.61
CA THR A 279 25.80 3.42 17.63
C THR A 279 24.84 2.60 16.79
N LEU A 280 23.59 3.06 16.72
CA LEU A 280 22.53 2.53 15.88
C LEU A 280 22.49 3.32 14.57
N TYR A 281 22.62 2.62 13.45
CA TYR A 281 22.63 3.21 12.12
C TYR A 281 21.42 2.75 11.31
N LEU A 282 20.90 3.66 10.49
CA LEU A 282 19.95 3.35 9.41
C LEU A 282 20.61 3.65 8.07
N LEU A 283 20.87 2.60 7.29
CA LEU A 283 21.57 2.64 6.02
C LEU A 283 20.60 2.47 4.84
N GLY A 284 20.33 3.54 4.13
CA GLY A 284 19.49 3.53 2.92
C GLY A 284 19.58 4.86 2.17
N ARG A 285 19.34 4.83 0.86
CA ARG A 285 19.52 6.04 0.02
C ARG A 285 18.45 7.06 0.34
N CYS A 286 17.21 6.59 0.53
CA CYS A 286 16.06 7.44 0.90
C CYS A 286 15.81 7.51 2.41
N ALA A 287 16.63 6.89 3.26
CA ALA A 287 16.37 6.73 4.70
C ALA A 287 16.08 8.05 5.44
N ARG A 288 16.76 9.15 5.08
CA ARG A 288 16.53 10.47 5.67
C ARG A 288 15.14 11.01 5.32
N LYS A 289 14.74 10.90 4.06
CA LYS A 289 13.40 11.29 3.57
C LYS A 289 12.32 10.42 4.21
N THR A 290 12.54 9.10 4.30
CA THR A 290 11.64 8.15 4.97
C THR A 290 11.32 8.58 6.41
N LEU A 291 12.32 8.88 7.24
CA LEU A 291 12.09 9.30 8.62
C LEU A 291 11.40 10.67 8.70
N SER A 292 11.79 11.61 7.84
CA SER A 292 11.16 12.94 7.78
C SER A 292 9.68 12.86 7.42
N PHE A 293 9.32 12.01 6.45
CA PHE A 293 7.93 11.81 6.04
C PHE A 293 7.13 11.10 7.12
N ALA A 294 7.69 10.07 7.75
CA ALA A 294 7.04 9.41 8.89
C ALA A 294 6.68 10.41 10.01
N GLN A 295 7.53 11.40 10.28
CA GLN A 295 7.23 12.46 11.26
C GLN A 295 6.04 13.35 10.85
N SER A 296 5.86 13.59 9.54
CA SER A 296 4.71 14.36 9.03
C SER A 296 3.40 13.58 9.07
N LEU A 297 3.46 12.24 9.03
CA LEU A 297 2.30 11.34 8.99
C LEU A 297 1.78 10.99 10.41
N ASN A 298 1.91 11.89 11.39
CA ASN A 298 1.53 11.58 12.77
C ASN A 298 0.05 11.19 12.95
N GLY A 299 -0.84 11.70 12.10
CA GLY A 299 -2.28 11.40 12.11
C GLY A 299 -2.61 9.98 11.70
N TRP A 300 -1.65 9.28 11.09
CA TRP A 300 -1.76 7.90 10.64
C TRP A 300 -1.18 6.89 11.65
N MET A 301 -0.51 7.38 12.70
CA MET A 301 0.14 6.56 13.72
C MET A 301 -0.77 6.25 14.90
N ALA A 302 -0.29 5.36 15.78
CA ALA A 302 -1.00 5.00 17.00
C ALA A 302 -1.20 6.21 17.92
N ASP A 303 -2.34 6.23 18.63
CA ASP A 303 -2.70 7.32 19.56
C ASP A 303 -1.66 7.57 20.65
N GLY A 304 -0.82 6.55 20.96
CA GLY A 304 0.29 6.68 21.89
C GLY A 304 1.35 7.66 21.42
N ILE A 305 1.65 7.69 20.12
CA ILE A 305 2.58 8.65 19.51
C ILE A 305 1.93 10.02 19.44
N SER A 306 0.65 10.11 19.07
CA SER A 306 -0.10 11.37 19.02
C SER A 306 -0.16 12.05 20.39
N LYS A 307 -0.22 11.28 21.49
CA LYS A 307 -0.13 11.81 22.87
C LYS A 307 1.23 12.42 23.20
N GLN A 308 2.33 11.94 22.60
CA GLN A 308 3.67 12.52 22.83
C GLN A 308 3.76 13.96 22.33
N LEU A 309 2.92 14.35 21.35
CA LEU A 309 2.81 15.73 20.84
C LEU A 309 2.35 16.73 21.91
N THR A 310 1.56 16.29 22.89
CA THR A 310 1.03 17.15 23.97
C THR A 310 2.09 17.48 25.04
N GLY A 311 3.22 16.76 25.05
CA GLY A 311 4.34 17.04 25.95
C GLY A 311 5.21 18.19 25.44
N LYS A 312 5.52 19.16 26.30
CA LYS A 312 6.42 20.27 25.95
C LYS A 312 7.79 19.72 25.50
N ASN A 313 8.18 20.01 24.25
CA ASN A 313 9.51 19.78 23.62
C ASN A 313 9.87 18.37 23.08
N SER A 314 8.92 17.53 22.68
CA SER A 314 9.25 16.32 21.89
C SER A 314 8.59 16.36 20.51
N LYS A 315 9.37 16.17 19.45
CA LYS A 315 8.81 15.89 18.12
C LYS A 315 8.15 14.50 18.17
N PRO A 316 6.99 14.30 17.52
CA PRO A 316 6.41 12.96 17.39
C PRO A 316 7.35 12.10 16.54
N PHE A 317 7.53 10.83 16.91
CA PHE A 317 8.37 9.87 16.17
C PHE A 317 9.84 10.35 16.00
N ASP A 318 10.43 10.87 17.08
CA ASP A 318 11.78 11.42 17.08
C ASP A 318 12.85 10.33 17.31
N MET A 319 13.58 9.99 16.24
CA MET A 319 14.58 8.93 16.20
C MET A 319 15.99 9.42 16.56
N ARG A 320 16.13 10.15 17.68
CA ARG A 320 17.39 10.83 18.07
C ARG A 320 18.60 9.90 18.22
N ASN A 321 18.37 8.64 18.53
CA ASN A 321 19.45 7.66 18.74
C ASN A 321 19.88 6.96 17.45
N ILE A 322 19.21 7.22 16.32
CA ILE A 322 19.50 6.60 15.03
C ILE A 322 20.32 7.57 14.18
N VAL A 323 21.50 7.13 13.79
CA VAL A 323 22.34 7.86 12.83
C VAL A 323 22.00 7.38 11.42
N VAL A 324 21.37 8.26 10.64
CA VAL A 324 21.08 7.97 9.23
C VAL A 324 22.36 8.06 8.40
N VAL A 325 22.53 7.09 7.50
CA VAL A 325 23.67 7.00 6.58
C VAL A 325 23.16 6.64 5.19
N GLN A 326 23.64 7.35 4.16
CA GLN A 326 23.19 7.14 2.77
C GLN A 326 24.23 6.38 1.93
N SER A 327 25.46 6.23 2.39
CA SER A 327 26.52 5.53 1.65
C SER A 327 27.30 4.53 2.50
N MET A 328 27.73 3.44 1.88
CA MET A 328 28.55 2.40 2.53
C MET A 328 29.91 2.95 2.98
N GLU A 329 30.48 3.91 2.25
CA GLU A 329 31.76 4.54 2.62
C GLU A 329 31.65 5.40 3.86
N ASP A 330 30.58 6.19 3.99
CA ASP A 330 30.32 6.99 5.18
C ASP A 330 30.07 6.09 6.40
N LEU A 331 29.33 4.98 6.22
CA LEU A 331 29.16 3.99 7.29
C LEU A 331 30.51 3.44 7.76
N GLU A 332 31.39 3.04 6.85
CA GLU A 332 32.72 2.54 7.23
C GLU A 332 33.58 3.60 7.91
N LYS A 333 33.54 4.85 7.43
CA LYS A 333 34.26 5.98 8.06
C LYS A 333 33.75 6.22 9.46
N LYS A 334 32.43 6.19 9.69
CA LYS A 334 31.82 6.35 11.02
C LYS A 334 32.16 5.18 11.95
N ILE A 335 32.15 3.95 11.44
CA ILE A 335 32.55 2.76 12.21
C ILE A 335 34.06 2.76 12.54
N LYS A 336 34.94 3.21 11.63
CA LYS A 336 36.40 3.24 11.84
C LYS A 336 36.89 4.50 12.56
N GLY A 337 36.19 5.62 12.39
CA GLY A 337 36.53 6.97 12.87
C GLY A 337 36.27 7.18 14.37
N SER A 338 35.55 6.28 15.03
CA SER A 338 35.58 6.18 16.49
C SER A 338 36.99 5.77 16.93
N GLY A 339 37.81 6.76 17.30
CA GLY A 339 39.27 6.67 17.36
C GLY A 339 39.90 5.52 18.16
N ARG A 340 41.24 5.44 18.08
CA ARG A 340 42.15 4.39 18.59
C ARG A 340 41.98 3.97 20.06
N ARG A 341 41.19 4.69 20.86
CA ARG A 341 40.83 4.37 22.26
C ARG A 341 39.53 3.55 22.42
N ASP A 342 38.77 3.32 21.35
CA ASP A 342 37.38 2.86 21.44
C ASP A 342 37.06 1.70 20.45
N ARG A 343 37.97 0.74 20.34
CA ARG A 343 37.78 -0.48 19.52
C ARG A 343 36.66 -1.41 20.02
N SER A 344 36.01 -1.07 21.13
CA SER A 344 34.87 -1.80 21.70
C SER A 344 33.51 -1.37 21.16
N LYS A 345 33.41 -0.24 20.42
CA LYS A 345 32.13 0.18 19.84
C LYS A 345 31.75 -0.71 18.66
N ARG A 346 30.60 -1.36 18.78
CA ARG A 346 29.95 -2.13 17.70
C ARG A 346 28.77 -1.39 17.11
N ALA A 347 28.52 -1.68 15.83
CA ALA A 347 27.46 -1.08 15.06
C ALA A 347 26.25 -2.02 14.99
N VAL A 348 25.07 -1.47 15.26
CA VAL A 348 23.79 -2.08 14.84
C VAL A 348 23.34 -1.33 13.61
N VAL A 349 23.10 -2.04 12.51
CA VAL A 349 22.76 -1.43 11.23
C VAL A 349 21.45 -2.00 10.72
N LEU A 350 20.45 -1.13 10.59
CA LEU A 350 19.25 -1.36 9.80
C LEU A 350 19.61 -1.06 8.34
N ALA A 351 19.63 -2.06 7.47
CA ALA A 351 20.05 -1.88 6.07
C ALA A 351 18.88 -2.10 5.11
N SER A 352 18.69 -1.14 4.21
CA SER A 352 17.66 -1.13 3.16
C SER A 352 17.71 -2.35 2.22
N LEU A 353 16.52 -2.69 1.71
CA LEU A 353 16.15 -3.90 0.95
C LEU A 353 16.21 -5.17 1.80
N GLU A 354 15.03 -5.65 2.21
CA GLU A 354 14.90 -6.85 3.01
C GLU A 354 15.33 -8.14 2.32
N SER A 355 15.35 -8.18 0.99
CA SER A 355 15.58 -9.40 0.21
C SER A 355 17.04 -9.86 0.30
N MET A 356 17.95 -8.93 0.60
CA MET A 356 19.40 -9.10 0.48
C MET A 356 19.84 -9.64 -0.90
N SER A 357 18.96 -9.52 -1.91
CA SER A 357 19.27 -9.86 -3.30
C SER A 357 20.09 -8.75 -3.95
N MET A 358 19.91 -7.51 -3.48
CA MET A 358 20.57 -6.30 -3.96
C MET A 358 20.71 -5.27 -2.83
N GLY A 359 21.41 -4.17 -3.08
CA GLY A 359 21.48 -3.03 -2.16
C GLY A 359 22.44 -3.15 -0.99
N TYR A 360 22.26 -2.28 -0.02
CA TYR A 360 23.19 -2.16 1.11
C TYR A 360 23.12 -3.32 2.09
N SER A 361 21.95 -3.94 2.25
CA SER A 361 21.81 -5.14 3.06
C SER A 361 22.66 -6.30 2.52
N GLN A 362 22.67 -6.51 1.19
CA GLN A 362 23.53 -7.50 0.53
C GLN A 362 25.03 -7.18 0.68
N GLU A 363 25.43 -5.93 0.45
CA GLU A 363 26.84 -5.54 0.58
C GLU A 363 27.36 -5.73 2.00
N LEU A 364 26.56 -5.36 2.99
CA LEU A 364 26.93 -5.51 4.39
C LEU A 364 26.97 -6.98 4.78
N PHE A 365 26.01 -7.78 4.29
CA PHE A 365 26.00 -9.22 4.45
C PHE A 365 27.31 -9.84 3.97
N VAL A 366 27.73 -9.56 2.73
CA VAL A 366 28.96 -10.15 2.17
C VAL A 366 30.20 -9.77 3.00
N LYS A 367 30.26 -8.55 3.53
CA LYS A 367 31.38 -8.10 4.38
C LYS A 367 31.38 -8.76 5.76
N TRP A 368 30.20 -8.98 6.34
CA TRP A 368 30.07 -9.40 7.74
C TRP A 368 29.85 -10.90 7.92
N ALA A 369 29.33 -11.60 6.91
CA ALA A 369 28.99 -13.01 6.97
C ALA A 369 30.19 -13.94 7.28
N SER A 370 31.37 -13.62 6.74
CA SER A 370 32.58 -14.41 6.99
C SER A 370 33.24 -14.13 8.34
N GLY A 371 32.83 -13.05 9.02
CA GLY A 371 33.28 -12.75 10.37
C GLY A 371 32.53 -13.60 11.40
N GLY A 372 33.23 -14.50 12.09
CA GLY A 372 32.65 -15.34 13.16
C GLY A 372 32.14 -14.60 14.41
N LYS A 373 32.21 -13.26 14.40
CA LYS A 373 31.77 -12.37 15.48
C LYS A 373 30.63 -11.45 15.04
N ASN A 374 29.93 -11.72 13.94
CA ASN A 374 28.80 -10.88 13.53
C ASN A 374 27.51 -11.66 13.71
N THR A 375 26.42 -10.93 13.93
CA THR A 375 25.08 -11.48 14.06
C THR A 375 24.17 -10.84 13.00
N ILE A 376 23.40 -11.65 12.31
CA ILE A 376 22.40 -11.21 11.34
C ILE A 376 21.04 -11.63 11.89
N ILE A 377 20.14 -10.65 12.08
CA ILE A 377 18.80 -10.90 12.60
C ILE A 377 17.82 -10.59 11.47
N LEU A 378 17.14 -11.62 10.96
CA LEU A 378 16.12 -11.51 9.93
C LEU A 378 14.78 -11.18 10.60
N PRO A 379 14.21 -9.97 10.36
CA PRO A 379 12.93 -9.60 10.95
C PRO A 379 11.73 -10.21 10.21
N GLN A 380 11.96 -10.79 9.03
CA GLN A 380 10.94 -11.34 8.15
C GLN A 380 11.47 -12.48 7.28
N ARG A 381 10.56 -13.29 6.71
CA ARG A 381 10.88 -14.45 5.87
C ARG A 381 11.47 -14.06 4.52
N GLY A 382 11.21 -12.83 4.05
CA GLY A 382 11.73 -12.27 2.79
C GLY A 382 11.03 -12.82 1.54
N ALA A 383 11.19 -12.14 0.42
CA ALA A 383 10.57 -12.52 -0.87
C ALA A 383 11.02 -13.92 -1.33
N PRO A 384 10.16 -14.71 -2.00
CA PRO A 384 10.56 -15.96 -2.63
C PRO A 384 11.76 -15.77 -3.57
N GLY A 385 12.69 -16.73 -3.59
CA GLY A 385 13.91 -16.64 -4.41
C GLY A 385 14.99 -15.67 -3.90
N SER A 386 14.74 -14.92 -2.82
CA SER A 386 15.71 -14.00 -2.23
C SER A 386 16.75 -14.68 -1.34
N LEU A 387 17.88 -13.99 -1.10
CA LEU A 387 18.90 -14.46 -0.16
C LEU A 387 18.33 -14.55 1.26
N THR A 388 17.51 -13.59 1.68
CA THR A 388 16.82 -13.63 2.98
C THR A 388 15.97 -14.88 3.14
N ARG A 389 15.19 -15.25 2.11
CA ARG A 389 14.37 -16.46 2.12
C ARG A 389 15.22 -17.72 2.22
N TYR A 390 16.32 -17.78 1.48
CA TYR A 390 17.27 -18.89 1.56
C TYR A 390 17.85 -19.05 2.98
N LEU A 391 18.30 -17.95 3.59
CA LEU A 391 18.86 -17.97 4.95
C LEU A 391 17.80 -18.34 6.00
N PHE A 392 16.57 -17.84 5.85
CA PHE A 392 15.45 -18.21 6.71
C PHE A 392 15.17 -19.72 6.64
N SER A 393 15.02 -20.29 5.44
CA SER A 393 14.76 -21.73 5.28
C SER A 393 15.88 -22.58 5.88
N ARG A 394 17.15 -22.21 5.66
CA ARG A 394 18.30 -22.92 6.25
C ARG A 394 18.32 -22.85 7.77
N TRP A 395 18.06 -21.67 8.32
CA TRP A 395 17.95 -21.50 9.77
C TRP A 395 16.83 -22.37 10.32
N TRP A 396 15.64 -22.32 9.71
CA TRP A 396 14.46 -23.09 10.11
C TRP A 396 14.67 -24.61 10.09
N ASP A 397 15.34 -25.12 9.06
CA ASP A 397 15.67 -26.56 8.97
C ASP A 397 16.66 -26.99 10.06
N SER A 398 17.63 -26.12 10.38
CA SER A 398 18.63 -26.39 11.42
C SER A 398 18.04 -26.45 12.82
N THR A 399 17.03 -25.62 13.11
CA THR A 399 16.34 -25.61 14.40
C THR A 399 15.43 -26.83 14.57
N GLN A 400 14.71 -27.24 13.52
CA GLN A 400 13.88 -28.45 13.58
C GLN A 400 14.70 -29.74 13.77
N SER A 401 15.91 -29.78 13.22
CA SER A 401 16.80 -30.94 13.34
C SER A 401 17.37 -31.12 14.76
N GLN A 402 17.46 -30.04 15.54
CA GLN A 402 17.94 -30.09 16.94
C GLN A 402 16.84 -30.61 17.89
N ASP A 403 15.59 -30.20 17.71
CA ASP A 403 14.45 -30.67 18.52
C ASP A 403 14.15 -32.18 18.34
N ALA A 404 14.40 -32.71 17.14
CA ALA A 404 14.20 -34.12 16.82
C ALA A 404 15.20 -35.07 17.52
N MET A 405 16.35 -34.56 18.00
CA MET A 405 17.38 -35.36 18.66
C MET A 405 17.17 -35.47 20.18
N GLU A 406 16.29 -34.66 20.75
CA GLU A 406 16.02 -34.59 22.20
C GLU A 406 14.68 -35.23 22.63
N THR A 407 13.88 -35.82 21.73
CA THR A 407 12.58 -36.43 22.07
C THR A 407 12.44 -37.91 21.69
N GLU A 408 12.20 -38.75 22.71
CA GLU A 408 11.78 -40.16 22.59
C GLU A 408 10.41 -40.29 21.87
N PRO A 409 10.16 -41.36 21.09
CA PRO A 409 9.11 -41.45 20.06
C PRO A 409 7.68 -41.68 20.57
N SER A 410 7.35 -41.32 21.82
CA SER A 410 6.01 -41.58 22.40
C SER A 410 5.06 -40.36 22.41
N SER A 411 5.48 -39.19 21.91
CA SER A 411 4.66 -37.97 21.89
C SER A 411 4.61 -37.24 20.54
N ALA A 412 4.79 -37.97 19.44
CA ALA A 412 4.86 -37.46 18.06
C ALA A 412 3.63 -36.66 17.57
N THR A 413 2.54 -36.59 18.34
CA THR A 413 1.35 -35.78 18.00
C THR A 413 1.40 -34.36 18.60
N ILE A 414 2.37 -34.03 19.46
CA ILE A 414 2.43 -32.73 20.18
C ILE A 414 3.64 -31.86 19.76
N ALA A 415 4.63 -32.44 19.06
CA ALA A 415 5.93 -31.80 18.81
C ALA A 415 5.94 -30.64 17.79
N ALA A 416 4.92 -30.45 16.96
CA ALA A 416 4.85 -29.32 16.01
C ALA A 416 4.47 -27.96 16.66
N THR A 417 4.58 -27.84 17.99
CA THR A 417 3.96 -26.75 18.78
C THR A 417 4.90 -26.08 19.78
N GLN A 418 6.23 -26.10 19.57
CA GLN A 418 7.17 -25.31 20.38
C GLN A 418 7.60 -24.01 19.67
N VAL A 419 6.89 -22.95 20.07
CA VAL A 419 7.16 -21.50 20.04
C VAL A 419 8.51 -21.05 19.46
N ASN A 420 8.44 -20.48 18.25
CA ASN A 420 9.49 -19.94 17.34
C ASN A 420 10.46 -18.88 17.91
N LEU A 421 11.04 -19.06 19.09
CA LEU A 421 12.03 -18.13 19.67
C LEU A 421 13.35 -18.87 19.94
N VAL A 422 14.05 -19.23 18.87
CA VAL A 422 15.36 -19.91 18.93
C VAL A 422 16.49 -18.88 18.79
N PRO A 423 17.53 -18.93 19.65
CA PRO A 423 18.58 -17.91 19.64
C PRO A 423 19.25 -17.82 18.30
N PRO A 424 19.79 -16.64 17.91
CA PRO A 424 20.66 -16.55 16.75
C PRO A 424 21.80 -17.58 16.89
N THR A 425 21.82 -18.55 15.99
CA THR A 425 22.74 -19.69 16.03
C THR A 425 23.66 -19.64 14.82
N THR A 426 24.83 -20.26 14.97
CA THR A 426 25.72 -20.44 13.81
C THR A 426 25.17 -21.63 13.03
N ILE A 427 24.67 -21.36 11.82
CA ILE A 427 24.28 -22.41 10.88
C ILE A 427 25.56 -23.18 10.49
N PRO A 428 25.50 -24.51 10.24
CA PRO A 428 26.65 -25.28 9.76
C PRO A 428 27.38 -24.57 8.62
N ARG A 429 28.71 -24.78 8.50
CA ARG A 429 29.54 -24.13 7.48
C ARG A 429 28.95 -24.35 6.09
N ILE A 430 28.40 -23.27 5.53
CA ILE A 430 27.83 -23.22 4.19
C ILE A 430 28.61 -22.16 3.43
N ASP A 431 28.96 -22.52 2.20
CA ASP A 431 29.48 -21.58 1.23
C ASP A 431 28.34 -21.16 0.33
N ILE A 432 28.09 -19.85 0.27
CA ILE A 432 27.06 -19.27 -0.59
C ILE A 432 27.76 -18.53 -1.71
N ASP A 433 27.43 -18.87 -2.94
CA ASP A 433 27.86 -18.10 -4.10
C ASP A 433 26.88 -16.95 -4.32
N ILE A 434 27.37 -15.73 -4.14
CA ILE A 434 26.58 -14.50 -4.27
C ILE A 434 27.07 -13.74 -5.49
N THR A 435 26.14 -13.37 -6.37
CA THR A 435 26.44 -12.48 -7.49
C THR A 435 26.29 -11.04 -7.05
N LEU A 436 27.42 -10.34 -6.89
CA LEU A 436 27.44 -8.91 -6.65
C LEU A 436 27.37 -8.14 -7.96
N ARG A 437 26.52 -7.12 -8.00
CA ARG A 437 26.44 -6.18 -9.13
C ARG A 437 26.98 -4.83 -8.67
N ARG A 438 27.88 -4.23 -9.45
CA ARG A 438 28.38 -2.88 -9.20
C ARG A 438 28.61 -2.13 -10.49
N ARG A 439 28.41 -0.81 -10.44
CA ARG A 439 28.89 0.09 -11.50
C ARG A 439 30.34 0.47 -11.25
N VAL A 440 31.15 0.38 -12.29
CA VAL A 440 32.55 0.78 -12.29
C VAL A 440 32.77 1.77 -13.43
N ALA A 441 33.49 2.86 -13.17
CA ALA A 441 33.90 3.81 -14.20
C ALA A 441 34.68 3.10 -15.32
N LEU A 442 34.36 3.43 -16.57
CA LEU A 442 35.11 2.98 -17.73
C LEU A 442 36.53 3.53 -17.65
N LYS A 443 37.53 2.70 -17.93
CA LYS A 443 38.95 3.09 -17.91
C LYS A 443 39.66 2.64 -19.17
N GLY A 444 40.61 3.44 -19.65
CA GLY A 444 41.45 3.13 -20.81
C GLY A 444 40.67 3.07 -22.13
N VAL A 445 40.90 2.02 -22.92
CA VAL A 445 40.35 1.85 -24.28
C VAL A 445 38.82 1.83 -24.31
N GLU A 446 38.17 1.31 -23.26
CA GLU A 446 36.70 1.31 -23.17
C GLU A 446 36.12 2.73 -23.08
N LEU A 447 36.81 3.63 -22.36
CA LEU A 447 36.41 5.03 -22.22
C LEU A 447 36.59 5.79 -23.54
N GLU A 448 37.69 5.53 -24.24
CA GLU A 448 37.95 6.12 -25.57
C GLU A 448 36.91 5.69 -26.61
N ASN A 449 36.56 4.40 -26.62
CA ASN A 449 35.51 3.85 -27.47
C ASN A 449 34.14 4.46 -27.14
N TRP A 450 33.84 4.65 -25.87
CA TRP A 450 32.61 5.32 -25.42
C TRP A 450 32.58 6.78 -25.90
N HIS A 451 33.65 7.55 -25.70
CA HIS A 451 33.75 8.93 -26.21
C HIS A 451 33.68 9.02 -27.74
N ALA A 452 34.19 8.01 -28.46
CA ALA A 452 34.07 7.93 -29.91
C ALA A 452 32.63 7.60 -30.36
N GLN A 453 31.94 6.70 -29.67
CA GLN A 453 30.53 6.40 -29.92
C GLN A 453 29.63 7.60 -29.60
N GLU A 454 29.88 8.29 -28.50
CA GLU A 454 29.08 9.45 -28.09
C GLU A 454 29.26 10.63 -29.06
N ARG A 455 30.50 10.87 -29.54
CA ARG A 455 30.74 11.85 -30.62
C ARG A 455 29.97 11.48 -31.89
N ARG A 456 30.00 10.21 -32.29
CA ARG A 456 29.26 9.72 -33.46
C ARG A 456 27.75 9.86 -33.29
N ARG A 457 27.22 9.60 -32.10
CA ARG A 457 25.79 9.77 -31.77
C ARG A 457 25.37 11.24 -31.88
N LYS A 458 26.15 12.15 -31.29
CA LYS A 458 25.92 13.60 -31.40
C LYS A 458 26.03 14.11 -32.83
N GLU A 459 26.99 13.60 -33.61
CA GLU A 459 27.11 13.94 -35.04
C GLU A 459 25.89 13.45 -35.84
N GLN A 460 25.38 12.25 -35.57
CA GLN A 460 24.17 11.71 -36.21
C GLN A 460 22.91 12.49 -35.83
N GLU A 461 22.76 12.85 -34.56
CA GLU A 461 21.63 13.63 -34.07
C GLU A 461 21.66 15.06 -34.64
N ALA A 462 22.82 15.73 -34.61
CA ALA A 462 23.01 17.03 -35.22
C ALA A 462 22.80 17.00 -36.75
N ALA A 463 23.22 15.92 -37.43
CA ALA A 463 22.94 15.73 -38.86
C ALA A 463 21.44 15.54 -39.13
N ARG A 464 20.74 14.78 -38.28
CA ARG A 464 19.28 14.58 -38.38
C ARG A 464 18.52 15.86 -38.10
N GLU A 465 18.92 16.64 -37.10
CA GLU A 465 18.36 17.95 -36.81
C GLU A 465 18.66 18.96 -37.92
N ALA A 466 19.87 19.00 -38.45
CA ALA A 466 20.23 19.84 -39.60
C ALA A 466 19.43 19.46 -40.85
N MET A 467 19.18 18.17 -41.07
CA MET A 467 18.33 17.67 -42.15
C MET A 467 16.87 18.07 -41.94
N MET A 468 16.32 17.92 -40.73
CA MET A 468 14.97 18.38 -40.41
C MET A 468 14.84 19.91 -40.53
N ARG A 469 15.84 20.67 -40.10
CA ARG A 469 15.89 22.13 -40.27
C ARG A 469 15.95 22.52 -41.74
N ARG A 470 16.74 21.81 -42.56
CA ARG A 470 16.80 22.01 -44.01
C ARG A 470 15.46 21.70 -44.67
N ASN A 471 14.80 20.60 -44.28
CA ASN A 471 13.46 20.27 -44.78
C ASN A 471 12.43 21.30 -44.35
N ARG A 472 12.50 21.83 -43.13
CA ARG A 472 11.63 22.91 -42.66
C ARG A 472 11.83 24.19 -43.47
N MET A 473 13.08 24.59 -43.73
CA MET A 473 13.39 25.75 -44.57
C MET A 473 12.93 25.57 -46.03
N MET A 474 12.98 24.35 -46.58
CA MET A 474 12.47 24.05 -47.93
C MET A 474 10.94 24.19 -48.01
N LEU A 475 10.22 23.70 -47.00
CA LEU A 475 8.76 23.88 -46.87
C LEU A 475 8.38 25.37 -46.74
N ASP A 476 9.16 26.16 -46.00
CA ASP A 476 8.93 27.60 -45.88
C ASP A 476 9.22 28.37 -47.18
N THR A 477 10.13 27.87 -48.04
CA THR A 477 10.39 28.48 -49.37
C THR A 477 9.35 28.06 -50.41
N GLU A 478 8.79 26.86 -50.32
CA GLU A 478 7.68 26.42 -51.16
C GLU A 478 6.38 27.21 -50.84
N ASN A 479 6.14 27.56 -49.57
CA ASN A 479 5.04 28.44 -49.15
C ASN A 479 5.23 29.93 -49.51
N MET A 480 6.42 30.34 -49.98
CA MET A 480 6.70 31.70 -50.48
C MET A 480 6.72 31.77 -52.01
N SER A 481 6.36 30.68 -52.71
CA SER A 481 6.30 30.60 -54.18
C SER A 481 4.88 30.67 -54.76
N SER A 482 3.89 31.07 -53.96
CA SER A 482 2.53 31.36 -54.41
C SER A 482 2.16 32.80 -54.06
N ASP A 483 2.74 33.75 -54.78
CA ASP A 483 2.06 34.97 -55.23
C ASP A 483 2.95 35.65 -56.28
N SER A 484 2.60 35.40 -57.54
CA SER A 484 3.05 36.21 -58.68
C SER A 484 1.80 36.81 -59.30
N ASP A 485 1.75 38.14 -59.34
CA ASP A 485 1.16 38.91 -60.45
C ASP A 485 1.69 40.35 -60.38
N SER A 486 2.63 40.70 -61.28
CA SER A 486 2.58 41.89 -62.16
C SER A 486 3.92 42.18 -62.86
N ASP A 487 3.84 42.12 -64.19
CA ASP A 487 4.65 42.65 -65.29
C ASP A 487 5.73 43.71 -64.97
N ASP A 488 6.96 43.54 -65.50
CA ASP A 488 7.46 44.34 -66.64
C ASP A 488 8.85 43.86 -67.15
N ASP A 489 9.10 44.13 -68.44
CA ASP A 489 10.13 43.60 -69.32
C ASP A 489 11.62 43.85 -68.94
N ARG A 490 12.49 42.83 -69.13
CA ARG A 490 13.81 42.87 -69.84
C ARG A 490 14.66 41.60 -69.64
N GLU A 491 15.03 40.96 -70.75
CA GLU A 491 16.18 40.03 -70.86
C GLU A 491 17.41 40.76 -71.44
N PRO A 492 18.65 40.19 -71.48
CA PRO A 492 19.20 38.98 -70.82
C PRO A 492 20.61 39.19 -70.18
N GLY A 493 21.06 38.21 -69.36
CA GLY A 493 22.48 37.77 -69.38
C GLY A 493 23.32 37.78 -68.10
N VAL A 494 23.97 36.63 -67.88
CA VAL A 494 25.30 36.37 -67.27
C VAL A 494 25.43 36.13 -65.76
N ASP A 495 25.65 34.84 -65.45
CA ASP A 495 26.69 34.19 -64.62
C ASP A 495 27.26 34.86 -63.35
N VAL A 496 27.09 34.11 -62.24
CA VAL A 496 28.06 33.75 -61.20
C VAL A 496 28.79 34.88 -60.43
N GLN A 497 28.50 34.91 -59.13
CA GLN A 497 29.46 35.25 -58.06
C GLN A 497 29.93 36.70 -57.96
N ALA A 498 29.07 37.60 -57.49
CA ALA A 498 29.48 38.79 -56.73
C ALA A 498 28.27 39.46 -56.06
N LEU A 499 28.25 39.48 -54.73
CA LEU A 499 27.80 40.62 -53.90
C LEU A 499 28.04 40.29 -52.42
N ARG A 500 29.32 40.36 -52.03
CA ARG A 500 29.69 40.93 -50.74
C ARG A 500 29.49 42.45 -50.86
N GLY A 501 28.72 43.04 -49.95
CA GLY A 501 28.87 44.45 -49.60
C GLY A 501 27.59 45.27 -49.55
N MET A 502 27.22 45.63 -48.31
CA MET A 502 26.34 46.74 -47.88
C MET A 502 24.83 46.48 -48.09
N ASP A 503 23.93 46.56 -47.09
CA ASP A 503 23.93 47.37 -45.88
C ASP A 503 23.09 46.67 -44.78
N ALA A 504 23.66 46.48 -43.59
CA ALA A 504 22.92 46.13 -42.37
C ALA A 504 23.41 47.03 -41.23
N MET A 505 23.51 48.32 -41.51
CA MET A 505 23.81 49.35 -40.53
C MET A 505 22.50 50.03 -40.10
N ALA A 506 21.62 49.30 -39.40
CA ALA A 506 20.47 49.89 -38.71
C ALA A 506 19.82 48.99 -37.63
N LEU A 507 20.53 48.02 -37.05
CA LEU A 507 20.05 47.32 -35.85
C LEU A 507 21.03 47.57 -34.71
N SER A 508 20.49 47.87 -33.53
CA SER A 508 21.33 48.17 -32.36
C SER A 508 22.04 46.90 -31.91
N GLU A 509 23.27 47.01 -31.38
CA GLU A 509 23.98 45.87 -30.78
C GLU A 509 23.14 45.14 -29.72
N ILE A 510 22.21 45.85 -29.07
CA ILE A 510 21.28 45.32 -28.08
C ILE A 510 20.28 44.35 -28.72
N ASP A 511 19.82 44.62 -29.94
CA ASP A 511 18.85 43.77 -30.65
C ASP A 511 19.49 42.45 -31.08
N LEU A 512 20.75 42.46 -31.54
CA LEU A 512 21.51 41.24 -31.84
C LEU A 512 21.76 40.39 -30.58
N GLU A 513 22.05 41.02 -29.44
CA GLU A 513 22.27 40.31 -28.17
C GLU A 513 20.97 39.70 -27.64
N MET A 514 19.83 40.38 -27.82
CA MET A 514 18.51 39.91 -27.41
C MET A 514 18.03 38.72 -28.26
N GLU A 515 18.39 38.68 -29.54
CA GLU A 515 18.12 37.54 -30.44
C GLU A 515 18.93 36.29 -30.07
N ARG A 516 20.14 36.48 -29.52
CA ARG A 516 21.01 35.38 -29.02
C ARG A 516 20.49 34.76 -27.73
N LEU A 517 19.83 35.55 -26.87
CA LEU A 517 19.09 35.06 -25.69
C LEU A 517 17.83 34.29 -26.09
N ARG A 518 17.03 34.79 -27.04
CA ARG A 518 15.81 34.09 -27.51
C ARG A 518 16.11 32.79 -28.25
N SER A 519 17.26 32.71 -28.92
CA SER A 519 17.72 31.49 -29.61
C SER A 519 18.47 30.51 -28.70
N GLY A 520 18.60 30.80 -27.40
CA GLY A 520 19.24 29.92 -26.41
C GLY A 520 20.75 29.77 -26.59
N GLN A 521 21.40 30.66 -27.35
CA GLN A 521 22.85 30.61 -27.62
C GLN A 521 23.70 31.26 -26.52
N SER A 522 23.09 32.06 -25.64
CA SER A 522 23.70 32.64 -24.45
C SER A 522 22.67 32.76 -23.32
N TYR A 523 23.09 32.60 -22.06
CA TYR A 523 22.20 32.69 -20.89
C TYR A 523 22.36 34.00 -20.10
N ASP A 524 23.47 34.74 -20.32
CA ASP A 524 23.79 35.97 -19.58
C ASP A 524 23.73 37.20 -20.49
N LEU A 525 23.13 38.30 -20.00
CA LEU A 525 23.13 39.60 -20.66
C LEU A 525 24.22 40.50 -20.02
N TYR A 526 25.17 40.97 -20.84
CA TYR A 526 26.23 41.88 -20.39
C TYR A 526 25.91 43.32 -20.81
N VAL A 527 25.63 44.19 -19.85
CA VAL A 527 25.40 45.62 -20.10
C VAL A 527 26.70 46.39 -19.84
N LYS A 528 27.13 47.21 -20.81
CA LYS A 528 28.24 48.16 -20.63
C LYS A 528 27.68 49.49 -20.15
N ASP A 529 28.27 50.03 -19.09
CA ASP A 529 27.90 51.36 -18.58
C ASP A 529 28.27 52.44 -19.62
N ARG A 530 27.26 53.18 -20.11
CA ARG A 530 27.46 54.36 -20.97
C ARG A 530 27.55 55.67 -20.16
N GLY A 531 27.79 55.58 -18.85
CA GLY A 531 28.02 56.69 -17.94
C GLY A 531 29.45 57.23 -17.94
N ARG A 532 29.74 58.16 -18.85
CA ARG A 532 30.68 59.31 -18.71
C ARG A 532 31.79 59.19 -17.64
N VAL A 533 32.91 58.54 -17.96
CA VAL A 533 34.18 58.71 -17.21
C VAL A 533 35.28 59.16 -18.17
N ARG A 534 35.73 60.41 -18.02
CA ARG A 534 36.96 60.95 -18.65
C ARG A 534 38.10 60.74 -17.66
N GLY A 535 38.97 59.76 -17.92
CA GLY A 535 40.18 59.50 -17.14
C GLY A 535 40.99 58.37 -17.77
N LEU A 536 42.31 58.48 -17.77
CA LEU A 536 43.25 57.65 -18.54
C LEU A 536 43.47 56.21 -18.04
N ASP A 537 42.66 55.73 -17.09
CA ASP A 537 42.71 54.33 -16.60
C ASP A 537 41.30 53.83 -16.22
N ALA A 538 40.54 53.34 -17.21
CA ALA A 538 39.25 52.68 -16.97
C ALA A 538 39.23 51.31 -17.69
N GLN A 539 39.40 50.24 -16.93
CA GLN A 539 39.08 48.89 -17.39
C GLN A 539 37.55 48.76 -17.49
N ASN A 540 37.05 48.44 -18.68
CA ASN A 540 35.65 48.05 -18.92
C ASN A 540 35.26 46.86 -18.02
N GLN A 541 34.50 47.11 -16.95
CA GLN A 541 33.81 46.05 -16.22
C GLN A 541 32.38 45.92 -16.76
N SER A 542 32.06 44.74 -17.27
CA SER A 542 30.69 44.33 -17.64
C SER A 542 30.06 43.58 -16.47
N TYR A 543 28.82 43.91 -16.12
CA TYR A 543 28.07 43.24 -15.05
C TYR A 543 26.98 42.34 -15.66
N CYS A 544 26.80 41.13 -15.12
CA CYS A 544 25.69 40.26 -15.48
C CYS A 544 24.40 40.78 -14.83
N MET A 545 23.35 40.98 -15.62
CA MET A 545 22.02 41.33 -15.12
C MET A 545 21.02 40.24 -15.53
N PHE A 546 20.16 39.84 -14.60
CA PHE A 546 19.04 38.95 -14.91
C PHE A 546 17.93 39.72 -15.63
N PRO A 547 17.25 39.13 -16.62
CA PRO A 547 16.11 39.77 -17.28
C PRO A 547 15.00 39.99 -16.24
N PHE A 548 14.79 41.25 -15.85
CA PHE A 548 13.69 41.65 -14.98
C PHE A 548 12.69 42.44 -15.81
N HIS A 549 11.46 41.95 -15.87
CA HIS A 549 10.38 42.63 -16.58
C HIS A 549 9.73 43.60 -15.58
N GLU A 550 10.03 44.90 -15.69
CA GLU A 550 9.32 45.93 -14.90
C GLU A 550 7.91 46.11 -15.47
N GLU A 551 6.90 45.75 -14.68
CA GLU A 551 5.51 46.10 -14.99
C GLU A 551 5.30 47.60 -14.75
N ASN A 552 4.74 48.30 -15.73
CA ASN A 552 4.43 49.72 -15.62
C ASN A 552 3.32 49.95 -14.59
N ARG A 553 3.73 50.31 -13.36
CA ARG A 553 2.84 50.64 -12.25
C ARG A 553 2.07 51.92 -12.56
N ARG A 554 0.74 51.86 -12.56
CA ARG A 554 -0.12 53.04 -12.67
C ARG A 554 -0.26 53.65 -11.28
N VAL A 555 0.08 54.93 -11.14
CA VAL A 555 0.08 55.66 -9.86
C VAL A 555 -0.90 56.83 -9.98
N ASP A 556 -1.83 56.95 -9.04
CA ASP A 556 -2.74 58.09 -8.89
C ASP A 556 -2.28 59.04 -7.76
N GLU A 557 -3.09 60.06 -7.45
CA GLU A 557 -2.78 61.06 -6.41
C GLU A 557 -2.67 60.48 -4.98
N TYR A 558 -3.08 59.22 -4.78
CA TYR A 558 -3.04 58.51 -3.50
C TYR A 558 -2.07 57.32 -3.47
N GLY A 559 -1.44 56.96 -4.59
CA GLY A 559 -0.39 55.94 -4.67
C GLY A 559 -0.57 54.96 -5.82
N GLU A 560 0.00 53.76 -5.68
CA GLU A 560 -0.09 52.70 -6.70
C GLU A 560 -1.54 52.18 -6.79
N ILE A 561 -2.11 52.16 -7.99
CA ILE A 561 -3.48 51.70 -8.23
C ILE A 561 -3.51 50.17 -8.08
N PHE A 562 -4.27 49.68 -7.11
CA PHE A 562 -4.41 48.24 -6.85
C PHE A 562 -5.24 47.55 -7.94
N ASP A 563 -4.76 46.42 -8.45
CA ASP A 563 -5.53 45.52 -9.32
C ASP A 563 -6.45 44.63 -8.46
N VAL A 564 -7.75 44.88 -8.54
CA VAL A 564 -8.78 44.19 -7.73
C VAL A 564 -8.89 42.71 -8.09
N GLU A 565 -8.50 42.30 -9.30
CA GLU A 565 -8.58 40.91 -9.75
C GLU A 565 -7.49 40.03 -9.11
N GLN A 566 -6.32 40.59 -8.76
CA GLN A 566 -5.26 39.86 -8.05
C GLN A 566 -5.62 39.51 -6.59
N TYR A 567 -6.63 40.19 -6.02
CA TYR A 567 -7.07 40.01 -4.64
C TYR A 567 -8.51 39.49 -4.53
N ALA A 568 -9.14 39.12 -5.64
CA ALA A 568 -10.45 38.50 -5.64
C ALA A 568 -10.33 37.06 -5.12
N LEU A 569 -10.71 36.87 -3.84
CA LEU A 569 -10.93 35.55 -3.24
C LEU A 569 -11.89 34.74 -4.12
N THR A 570 -11.37 33.71 -4.79
CA THR A 570 -12.18 32.69 -5.45
C THR A 570 -13.03 32.01 -4.39
N THR A 571 -14.34 32.06 -4.59
CA THR A 571 -15.38 31.49 -3.73
C THR A 571 -15.11 30.05 -3.35
N GLU A 572 -15.28 29.79 -2.06
CA GLU A 572 -15.17 28.52 -1.32
C GLU A 572 -15.90 27.36 -2.02
N ALA A 573 -15.16 26.51 -2.76
CA ALA A 573 -15.66 25.19 -3.21
C ALA A 573 -14.57 24.14 -3.49
N ASP A 574 -13.28 24.49 -3.61
CA ASP A 574 -12.22 23.56 -4.05
C ASP A 574 -11.19 23.15 -2.95
N ASP A 575 -11.39 23.55 -1.69
CA ASP A 575 -10.39 23.35 -0.62
C ASP A 575 -10.25 21.91 -0.09
N THR A 576 -10.97 20.92 -0.63
CA THR A 576 -10.79 19.51 -0.23
C THR A 576 -9.72 18.74 -1.01
N ALA A 577 -9.15 19.32 -2.07
CA ALA A 577 -8.13 18.66 -2.90
C ALA A 577 -6.67 19.04 -2.57
N ASN A 578 -6.44 20.13 -1.83
CA ASN A 578 -5.10 20.70 -1.59
C ASN A 578 -4.47 20.37 -0.22
N LEU A 579 -4.82 19.22 0.39
CA LEU A 579 -4.14 18.72 1.61
C LEU A 579 -2.96 17.79 1.31
N VAL A 580 -2.54 17.68 0.04
CA VAL A 580 -1.20 17.20 -0.29
C VAL A 580 -0.26 18.40 -0.10
N PRO A 581 0.75 18.35 0.78
CA PRO A 581 1.77 19.38 0.80
C PRO A 581 2.34 19.51 -0.60
N ASP A 582 2.29 20.70 -1.19
CA ASP A 582 2.94 20.97 -2.47
C ASP A 582 4.42 20.61 -2.33
N ILE A 583 4.83 19.49 -2.93
CA ILE A 583 6.17 18.91 -2.79
C ILE A 583 7.20 19.80 -3.49
N ASN A 584 6.76 20.72 -4.36
CA ASN A 584 7.65 21.60 -5.12
C ASN A 584 7.84 22.98 -4.48
N ASP A 585 7.00 23.40 -3.53
CA ASP A 585 7.07 24.77 -2.98
C ASP A 585 7.38 24.78 -1.47
N LYS A 586 8.65 24.42 -1.15
CA LYS A 586 9.45 24.93 -0.03
C LYS A 586 10.80 24.18 0.06
N GLY A 587 11.82 24.70 -0.62
CA GLY A 587 13.21 24.76 -0.14
C GLY A 587 13.85 23.50 0.47
N TYR A 588 13.53 22.28 0.01
CA TYR A 588 14.19 21.05 0.44
C TYR A 588 14.84 20.26 -0.71
N ASP A 589 14.95 20.86 -1.89
CA ASP A 589 15.47 20.21 -3.11
C ASP A 589 16.86 20.71 -3.55
N SER A 590 17.63 21.40 -2.70
CA SER A 590 18.97 21.90 -3.08
C SER A 590 20.16 21.10 -2.56
N ASP A 591 19.97 20.19 -1.59
CA ASP A 591 21.11 19.64 -0.82
C ASP A 591 21.32 18.11 -0.99
N ASP A 592 20.40 17.38 -1.64
CA ASP A 592 20.49 15.92 -1.82
C ASP A 592 20.94 15.50 -3.24
N ASP A 593 21.24 16.46 -4.13
CA ASP A 593 21.79 16.23 -5.47
C ASP A 593 23.32 15.97 -5.47
N ASP A 594 23.92 15.64 -4.32
CA ASP A 594 25.37 15.40 -4.22
C ASP A 594 25.81 14.06 -4.87
N ASP A 595 24.87 13.18 -5.24
CA ASP A 595 25.16 12.01 -6.08
C ASP A 595 25.36 12.39 -7.57
N SER A 596 24.91 13.57 -8.01
CA SER A 596 25.06 14.02 -9.41
C SER A 596 26.50 14.42 -9.78
N GLN A 597 27.38 14.64 -8.78
CA GLN A 597 28.80 14.89 -9.05
C GLN A 597 29.59 13.63 -9.43
N ASN A 598 29.06 12.43 -9.17
CA ASN A 598 29.67 11.16 -9.58
C ASN A 598 29.26 10.72 -11.01
N ASP A 599 28.30 11.39 -11.64
CA ASP A 599 27.83 11.09 -13.01
C ASP A 599 28.76 11.64 -14.11
N ALA A 600 29.86 12.32 -13.75
CA ALA A 600 30.81 12.86 -14.71
C ALA A 600 31.60 11.78 -15.48
N HIS A 601 31.59 10.52 -15.02
CA HIS A 601 32.32 9.44 -15.67
C HIS A 601 31.39 8.35 -16.18
N PRO A 602 31.49 7.93 -17.46
CA PRO A 602 30.69 6.83 -17.96
C PRO A 602 31.06 5.54 -17.21
N THR A 603 30.06 4.77 -16.82
CA THR A 603 30.22 3.57 -16.01
C THR A 603 29.62 2.36 -16.71
N LYS A 604 30.16 1.16 -16.45
CA LYS A 604 29.57 -0.12 -16.85
C LYS A 604 29.14 -0.93 -15.64
N ALA A 605 28.09 -1.73 -15.80
CA ALA A 605 27.69 -2.71 -14.81
C ALA A 605 28.59 -3.96 -14.92
N VAL A 606 29.18 -4.38 -13.79
CA VAL A 606 30.00 -5.59 -13.69
C VAL A 606 29.34 -6.54 -12.71
N LYS A 607 29.27 -7.82 -13.10
CA LYS A 607 28.85 -8.93 -12.23
C LYS A 607 30.10 -9.59 -11.68
N GLU A 608 30.17 -9.72 -10.36
CA GLU A 608 31.25 -10.39 -9.63
C GLU A 608 30.64 -11.55 -8.84
N GLU A 609 31.02 -12.78 -9.17
CA GLU A 609 30.67 -13.95 -8.38
C GLU A 609 31.60 -14.03 -7.18
N ARG A 610 31.01 -14.06 -5.98
CA ARG A 610 31.77 -14.12 -4.74
C ARG A 610 31.26 -15.25 -3.86
N ARG A 611 32.15 -16.18 -3.55
CA ARG A 611 31.91 -17.24 -2.57
C ARG A 611 32.05 -16.67 -1.17
N VAL A 612 30.99 -16.73 -0.39
CA VAL A 612 30.93 -16.24 0.99
C VAL A 612 30.82 -17.43 1.93
N HIS A 613 31.85 -17.60 2.76
CA HIS A 613 31.83 -18.57 3.85
C HIS A 613 31.00 -18.02 5.01
N LEU A 614 29.90 -18.68 5.37
CA LEU A 614 29.09 -18.28 6.52
C LEU A 614 29.74 -18.72 7.83
N ASN A 615 30.16 -17.74 8.64
CA ASN A 615 30.65 -17.95 10.01
C ASN A 615 29.88 -17.12 11.05
N CYS A 616 29.06 -16.16 10.62
CA CYS A 616 28.24 -15.34 11.50
C CYS A 616 27.06 -16.12 12.10
N ALA A 617 26.54 -15.65 13.24
CA ALA A 617 25.29 -16.13 13.79
C ALA A 617 24.11 -15.56 12.99
N ILE A 618 23.12 -16.40 12.68
CA ILE A 618 21.90 -15.99 11.99
C ILE A 618 20.72 -16.34 12.91
N GLY A 619 19.82 -15.39 13.10
CA GLY A 619 18.57 -15.59 13.82
C GLY A 619 17.41 -15.01 13.05
N PHE A 620 16.26 -15.65 13.13
CA PHE A 620 15.00 -15.11 12.61
C PHE A 620 14.07 -14.79 13.78
N ILE A 621 13.51 -13.59 13.75
CA ILE A 621 12.58 -13.11 14.77
C ILE A 621 11.45 -12.39 14.03
N ASP A 622 10.25 -12.98 14.05
CA ASP A 622 9.13 -12.42 13.30
C ASP A 622 8.69 -11.05 13.84
N MET A 623 8.99 -10.04 13.03
CA MET A 623 8.62 -8.64 13.17
C MET A 623 7.90 -8.14 11.91
N GLU A 624 7.24 -9.03 11.16
CA GLU A 624 6.50 -8.71 9.92
C GLU A 624 5.24 -7.88 10.17
N GLY A 625 4.69 -7.93 11.38
CA GLY A 625 3.49 -7.17 11.72
C GLY A 625 2.25 -7.65 10.96
N ARG A 626 2.07 -8.97 10.85
CA ARG A 626 0.88 -9.63 10.31
C ARG A 626 0.21 -10.50 11.39
N THR A 627 -1.07 -10.80 11.22
CA THR A 627 -1.83 -11.64 12.15
C THR A 627 -1.40 -13.12 12.04
N ASP A 628 -1.45 -13.87 13.15
CA ASP A 628 -1.26 -15.31 13.15
C ASP A 628 -2.46 -16.05 12.55
N GLY A 629 -2.23 -17.24 12.00
CA GLY A 629 -3.23 -17.98 11.25
C GLY A 629 -4.47 -18.36 12.06
N SER A 630 -4.31 -18.72 13.33
CA SER A 630 -5.46 -19.09 14.18
C SER A 630 -6.37 -17.90 14.45
N ARG A 631 -5.81 -16.74 14.78
CA ARG A 631 -6.60 -15.51 15.01
C ARG A 631 -7.15 -14.92 13.73
N ALA A 632 -6.40 -14.97 12.64
CA ALA A 632 -6.86 -14.55 11.32
C ALA A 632 -8.07 -15.40 10.90
N SER A 633 -7.95 -16.72 10.87
CA SER A 633 -9.02 -17.65 10.48
C SER A 633 -10.29 -17.44 11.31
N HIS A 634 -10.16 -17.31 12.62
CA HIS A 634 -11.29 -17.07 13.52
C HIS A 634 -12.00 -15.74 13.23
N THR A 635 -11.23 -14.66 13.03
CA THR A 635 -11.77 -13.32 12.74
C THR A 635 -12.45 -13.28 11.37
N LEU A 636 -11.82 -13.87 10.35
CA LEU A 636 -12.33 -13.92 8.98
C LEU A 636 -13.65 -14.71 8.89
N VAL A 637 -13.84 -15.75 9.71
CA VAL A 637 -15.12 -16.45 9.84
C VAL A 637 -16.18 -15.60 10.54
N GLN A 638 -15.82 -14.85 11.57
CA GLN A 638 -16.75 -13.97 12.28
C GLN A 638 -17.26 -12.80 11.41
N ILE A 639 -16.52 -12.41 10.36
CA ILE A 639 -17.00 -11.47 9.34
C ILE A 639 -18.24 -12.02 8.61
N MET A 640 -18.43 -13.35 8.54
CA MET A 640 -19.54 -14.03 7.87
C MET A 640 -19.73 -13.58 6.40
N PRO A 641 -18.68 -13.63 5.55
CA PRO A 641 -18.83 -13.29 4.14
C PRO A 641 -19.75 -14.30 3.43
N LYS A 642 -20.50 -13.85 2.42
CA LYS A 642 -21.31 -14.77 1.60
C LYS A 642 -20.43 -15.72 0.79
N ARG A 643 -19.33 -15.18 0.26
CA ARG A 643 -18.35 -15.85 -0.60
C ARG A 643 -16.94 -15.40 -0.22
N VAL A 644 -15.96 -16.27 -0.35
CA VAL A 644 -14.57 -15.96 -0.04
C VAL A 644 -13.63 -16.41 -1.15
N ILE A 645 -12.70 -15.55 -1.53
CA ILE A 645 -11.54 -15.85 -2.38
C ILE A 645 -10.31 -15.80 -1.48
N ILE A 646 -9.55 -16.89 -1.47
CA ILE A 646 -8.32 -17.02 -0.69
C ILE A 646 -7.16 -17.02 -1.67
N VAL A 647 -6.27 -16.03 -1.51
CA VAL A 647 -5.08 -15.81 -2.34
C VAL A 647 -3.85 -15.64 -1.42
N HIS A 648 -2.70 -15.30 -2.00
CA HIS A 648 -1.43 -14.98 -1.32
C HIS A 648 -1.06 -15.90 -0.14
N GLY A 649 -0.30 -16.94 -0.43
CA GLY A 649 0.13 -17.96 0.50
C GLY A 649 0.42 -19.26 -0.24
N THR A 650 1.28 -20.11 0.33
CA THR A 650 1.55 -21.43 -0.27
C THR A 650 0.27 -22.22 -0.50
N SER A 651 0.27 -23.12 -1.49
CA SER A 651 -0.89 -23.99 -1.75
C SER A 651 -1.37 -24.74 -0.50
N ALA A 652 -0.45 -25.18 0.37
CA ALA A 652 -0.78 -25.79 1.66
C ALA A 652 -1.50 -24.82 2.61
N SER A 653 -1.01 -23.59 2.74
CA SER A 653 -1.61 -22.57 3.61
C SER A 653 -2.99 -22.13 3.10
N THR A 654 -3.11 -21.94 1.80
CA THR A 654 -4.37 -21.63 1.09
C THR A 654 -5.41 -22.71 1.34
N GLN A 655 -5.05 -23.99 1.18
CA GLN A 655 -5.98 -25.10 1.47
C GLN A 655 -6.30 -25.24 2.96
N SER A 656 -5.36 -24.93 3.86
CA SER A 656 -5.62 -24.92 5.30
C SER A 656 -6.73 -23.93 5.67
N LEU A 657 -6.67 -22.70 5.16
CA LEU A 657 -7.71 -21.70 5.39
C LEU A 657 -9.02 -22.08 4.69
N ALA A 658 -8.97 -22.61 3.48
CA ALA A 658 -10.16 -23.09 2.77
C ALA A 658 -10.87 -24.21 3.54
N ASN A 659 -10.10 -25.16 4.09
CA ASN A 659 -10.64 -26.24 4.92
C ASN A 659 -11.22 -25.74 6.25
N TYR A 660 -10.66 -24.67 6.82
CA TYR A 660 -11.24 -24.00 7.98
C TYR A 660 -12.65 -23.48 7.68
N TYR A 661 -12.84 -22.83 6.52
CA TYR A 661 -14.17 -22.38 6.07
C TYR A 661 -15.12 -23.53 5.71
N ARG A 662 -14.62 -24.65 5.18
CA ARG A 662 -15.44 -25.84 4.86
C ARG A 662 -15.93 -26.61 6.09
N ASN A 663 -15.44 -26.27 7.28
CA ASN A 663 -15.84 -26.94 8.51
C ASN A 663 -17.36 -26.75 8.75
N PRO A 664 -18.15 -27.82 8.94
CA PRO A 664 -19.60 -27.73 9.18
C PRO A 664 -20.00 -26.86 10.38
N LEU A 665 -19.08 -26.63 11.32
CA LEU A 665 -19.29 -25.75 12.48
C LEU A 665 -19.20 -24.27 12.14
N VAL A 666 -18.70 -23.90 10.95
CA VAL A 666 -18.60 -22.54 10.45
C VAL A 666 -19.86 -22.19 9.66
N PRO A 667 -20.74 -21.33 10.19
CA PRO A 667 -21.99 -21.02 9.52
C PRO A 667 -21.79 -20.00 8.38
N MET A 668 -22.69 -20.05 7.39
CA MET A 668 -23.01 -19.01 6.40
C MET A 668 -22.14 -18.84 5.14
N THR A 669 -20.84 -19.14 5.14
CA THR A 669 -20.02 -19.03 3.91
C THR A 669 -20.08 -20.32 3.10
N LYS A 670 -20.77 -20.32 1.95
CA LYS A 670 -20.96 -21.53 1.12
C LYS A 670 -19.97 -21.66 -0.03
N GLU A 671 -19.55 -20.53 -0.60
CA GLU A 671 -18.69 -20.52 -1.79
C GLU A 671 -17.28 -20.06 -1.41
N ILE A 672 -16.32 -20.95 -1.60
CA ILE A 672 -14.92 -20.78 -1.22
C ILE A 672 -14.07 -21.05 -2.45
N TYR A 673 -13.31 -20.06 -2.87
CA TYR A 673 -12.50 -20.09 -4.08
C TYR A 673 -11.01 -19.95 -3.76
N THR A 674 -10.18 -20.72 -4.47
CA THR A 674 -8.72 -20.72 -4.34
C THR A 674 -8.11 -20.70 -5.75
N PRO A 675 -8.14 -19.54 -6.46
CA PRO A 675 -7.75 -19.47 -7.86
C PRO A 675 -6.26 -19.79 -8.07
N GLY A 676 -5.92 -20.30 -9.25
CA GLY A 676 -4.57 -20.35 -9.78
C GLY A 676 -4.13 -19.04 -10.42
N ILE A 677 -2.83 -18.91 -10.70
CA ILE A 677 -2.29 -17.76 -11.44
C ILE A 677 -2.83 -17.79 -12.88
N GLY A 678 -3.35 -16.64 -13.33
CA GLY A 678 -3.99 -16.46 -14.62
C GLY A 678 -5.43 -16.98 -14.70
N GLU A 679 -5.97 -17.57 -13.64
CA GLU A 679 -7.35 -18.06 -13.60
C GLU A 679 -8.33 -16.89 -13.37
N THR A 680 -9.37 -16.82 -14.21
CA THR A 680 -10.50 -15.90 -14.06
C THR A 680 -11.70 -16.64 -13.47
N LEU A 681 -12.15 -16.21 -12.30
CA LEU A 681 -13.32 -16.73 -11.60
C LEU A 681 -14.52 -15.81 -11.84
N ASN A 682 -15.64 -16.39 -12.28
CA ASN A 682 -16.93 -15.71 -12.25
C ASN A 682 -17.57 -15.92 -10.88
N VAL A 683 -17.67 -14.85 -10.10
CA VAL A 683 -18.23 -14.81 -8.75
C VAL A 683 -19.48 -13.91 -8.70
N SER A 684 -20.18 -13.76 -9.83
CA SER A 684 -21.44 -13.01 -9.89
C SER A 684 -22.53 -13.69 -9.07
N SER A 685 -23.35 -12.92 -8.34
CA SER A 685 -24.52 -13.51 -7.67
C SER A 685 -25.65 -13.66 -8.68
N GLY A 686 -26.25 -14.85 -8.79
CA GLY A 686 -27.45 -15.06 -9.62
C GLY A 686 -28.72 -14.44 -9.03
N LEU A 687 -28.59 -13.50 -8.09
CA LEU A 687 -29.69 -12.86 -7.39
C LEU A 687 -30.04 -11.55 -8.08
N ASN A 688 -31.23 -11.48 -8.65
CA ASN A 688 -31.77 -10.23 -9.18
C ASN A 688 -32.05 -9.28 -8.02
N ALA A 689 -31.25 -8.23 -7.88
CA ALA A 689 -31.48 -7.15 -6.94
C ALA A 689 -32.42 -6.10 -7.56
N TYR A 690 -33.48 -5.73 -6.82
CA TYR A 690 -34.41 -4.69 -7.22
C TYR A 690 -34.41 -3.58 -6.18
N ARG A 691 -34.25 -2.34 -6.61
CA ARG A 691 -34.43 -1.17 -5.75
C ARG A 691 -35.92 -0.84 -5.68
N VAL A 692 -36.49 -0.86 -4.48
CA VAL A 692 -37.89 -0.47 -4.24
C VAL A 692 -37.89 0.56 -3.12
N LYS A 693 -38.57 1.68 -3.33
CA LYS A 693 -38.72 2.74 -2.32
C LYS A 693 -39.88 2.38 -1.38
N LEU A 694 -39.69 2.51 -0.08
CA LEU A 694 -40.77 2.31 0.89
C LEU A 694 -41.68 3.54 0.92
N ALA A 695 -43.01 3.36 0.83
CA ALA A 695 -43.94 4.47 1.02
C ALA A 695 -43.88 4.98 2.47
N ASN A 696 -43.98 6.30 2.66
CA ASN A 696 -43.94 6.94 3.98
C ASN A 696 -45.02 6.41 4.94
N ALA A 697 -46.19 6.05 4.41
CA ALA A 697 -47.28 5.49 5.21
C ALA A 697 -46.93 4.10 5.78
N LEU A 698 -46.24 3.28 4.99
CA LEU A 698 -45.78 1.95 5.38
C LEU A 698 -44.61 2.05 6.36
N PHE A 699 -43.65 2.95 6.11
CA PHE A 699 -42.53 3.23 7.02
C PHE A 699 -42.99 3.58 8.44
N LYS A 700 -44.04 4.42 8.57
CA LYS A 700 -44.62 4.80 9.86
C LYS A 700 -45.28 3.64 10.61
N GLN A 701 -45.69 2.57 9.92
CA GLN A 701 -46.33 1.39 10.51
C GLN A 701 -45.34 0.29 10.89
N VAL A 702 -44.10 0.36 10.40
CA VAL A 702 -43.07 -0.65 10.69
C VAL A 702 -42.72 -0.61 12.17
N ARG A 703 -42.97 -1.74 12.85
CA ARG A 703 -42.51 -1.94 14.22
C ARG A 703 -41.15 -2.63 14.18
N MET A 704 -40.11 -1.86 14.47
CA MET A 704 -38.75 -2.41 14.60
C MET A 704 -38.61 -3.12 15.94
N ARG A 705 -38.01 -4.32 15.94
CA ARG A 705 -37.67 -5.12 17.12
C ARG A 705 -36.21 -5.52 17.09
N GLU A 706 -35.58 -5.58 18.25
CA GLU A 706 -34.17 -5.99 18.35
C GLU A 706 -34.04 -7.52 18.27
N VAL A 707 -33.18 -8.00 17.36
CA VAL A 707 -32.90 -9.42 17.14
C VAL A 707 -31.40 -9.68 17.26
N GLY A 708 -31.00 -10.37 18.33
CA GLY A 708 -29.61 -10.70 18.59
C GLY A 708 -28.76 -9.51 19.03
N LEU A 709 -27.47 -9.52 18.73
CA LEU A 709 -26.52 -8.46 19.11
C LEU A 709 -26.69 -7.22 18.22
N GLY A 710 -27.64 -6.34 18.55
CA GLY A 710 -27.75 -4.99 17.99
C GLY A 710 -28.37 -4.85 16.59
N ASN A 711 -29.03 -5.89 16.05
CA ASN A 711 -29.78 -5.76 14.79
C ASN A 711 -31.24 -5.42 15.07
N MET A 712 -31.83 -4.53 14.26
CA MET A 712 -33.26 -4.21 14.33
C MET A 712 -33.98 -4.81 13.12
N MET A 713 -35.03 -5.59 13.36
CA MET A 713 -35.85 -6.23 12.35
C MET A 713 -37.25 -5.62 12.34
N GLY A 714 -37.78 -5.33 11.15
CA GLY A 714 -39.12 -4.82 10.96
C GLY A 714 -39.83 -5.61 9.86
N PHE A 715 -41.02 -6.13 10.15
CA PHE A 715 -41.85 -6.80 9.16
C PHE A 715 -42.63 -5.77 8.34
N VAL A 716 -42.58 -5.91 7.01
CA VAL A 716 -43.26 -5.03 6.08
C VAL A 716 -43.92 -5.84 4.96
N SER A 717 -45.18 -5.52 4.66
CA SER A 717 -45.96 -6.12 3.58
C SER A 717 -46.70 -5.03 2.83
N GLY A 718 -46.67 -5.06 1.50
CA GLY A 718 -47.32 -4.04 0.66
C GLY A 718 -47.41 -4.45 -0.79
N ARG A 719 -48.00 -3.59 -1.62
CA ARG A 719 -48.08 -3.76 -3.07
C ARG A 719 -47.12 -2.81 -3.77
N ILE A 720 -46.34 -3.33 -4.70
CA ILE A 720 -45.43 -2.54 -5.52
C ILE A 720 -46.27 -1.78 -6.56
N ARG A 721 -46.15 -0.45 -6.59
CA ARG A 721 -46.71 0.41 -7.63
C ARG A 721 -45.58 0.97 -8.49
N PHE A 722 -45.82 0.95 -9.79
CA PHE A 722 -44.99 1.61 -10.79
C PHE A 722 -45.67 2.92 -11.16
N THR A 723 -45.09 4.05 -10.75
CA THR A 723 -45.53 5.39 -11.17
C THR A 723 -44.78 5.79 -12.44
N GLN A 724 -45.45 6.41 -13.40
CA GLN A 724 -44.83 6.79 -14.69
C GLN A 724 -43.75 7.89 -14.55
N GLU A 725 -43.71 8.58 -13.40
CA GLU A 725 -42.79 9.69 -13.12
C GLU A 725 -41.55 9.28 -12.30
N ASP A 726 -41.57 8.13 -11.62
CA ASP A 726 -40.44 7.67 -10.79
C ASP A 726 -39.70 6.49 -11.45
N GLU A 727 -38.38 6.60 -11.59
CA GLU A 727 -37.53 5.49 -12.06
C GLU A 727 -37.51 4.29 -11.09
N VAL A 728 -37.87 4.50 -9.81
CA VAL A 728 -37.81 3.49 -8.75
C VAL A 728 -39.23 3.17 -8.26
N PRO A 729 -39.69 1.90 -8.34
CA PRO A 729 -41.02 1.54 -7.91
C PRO A 729 -41.22 1.70 -6.39
N VAL A 730 -42.45 1.97 -5.97
CA VAL A 730 -42.79 2.26 -4.57
C VAL A 730 -43.61 1.12 -3.96
N LEU A 731 -43.20 0.62 -2.79
CA LEU A 731 -43.97 -0.33 -1.98
C LEU A 731 -44.96 0.44 -1.11
N ASP A 732 -46.25 0.35 -1.43
CA ASP A 732 -47.32 1.04 -0.71
C ASP A 732 -48.25 0.05 0.03
N ILE A 733 -49.06 0.57 0.95
CA ILE A 733 -50.01 -0.21 1.75
C ILE A 733 -50.98 -0.94 0.83
N ASP A 734 -51.19 -2.24 1.09
CA ASP A 734 -52.24 -3.00 0.42
C ASP A 734 -53.59 -2.70 1.10
N SER A 735 -54.34 -1.74 0.56
CA SER A 735 -55.67 -1.37 1.03
C SER A 735 -56.73 -2.46 0.81
N THR A 736 -56.43 -3.51 0.04
CA THR A 736 -57.32 -4.68 -0.17
C THR A 736 -57.02 -5.86 0.77
N ALA A 737 -55.95 -5.78 1.57
CA ALA A 737 -55.55 -6.84 2.50
C ALA A 737 -55.98 -6.57 3.96
N ILE A 738 -57.12 -5.91 4.15
CA ILE A 738 -57.69 -5.69 5.48
C ILE A 738 -58.66 -6.84 5.77
N GLU A 739 -58.31 -7.63 6.80
CA GLU A 739 -59.14 -8.63 7.48
C GLU A 739 -59.45 -9.96 6.74
N SER A 740 -58.51 -10.93 6.70
CA SER A 740 -58.83 -12.38 6.91
C SER A 740 -57.67 -13.37 6.65
N ALA A 741 -56.46 -13.12 7.14
CA ALA A 741 -55.47 -14.19 7.22
C ALA A 741 -54.73 -14.09 8.54
N TRP A 742 -55.13 -14.90 9.52
CA TRP A 742 -54.25 -15.26 10.61
C TRP A 742 -52.97 -15.81 10.00
N LYS A 743 -51.88 -15.04 10.05
CA LYS A 743 -50.56 -15.53 9.70
C LYS A 743 -49.97 -16.16 10.97
N PRO A 744 -49.50 -17.41 10.91
CA PRO A 744 -48.82 -18.00 12.04
C PRO A 744 -47.56 -17.17 12.35
N PRO A 745 -47.27 -16.92 13.63
CA PRO A 745 -46.03 -16.27 14.03
C PRO A 745 -44.83 -16.97 13.40
N THR A 746 -43.97 -16.24 12.69
CA THR A 746 -42.80 -16.81 12.05
C THR A 746 -41.63 -16.74 13.03
N ILE A 747 -41.08 -17.89 13.38
CA ILE A 747 -39.90 -18.00 14.24
C ILE A 747 -38.66 -17.80 13.36
N VAL A 748 -37.87 -16.77 13.66
CA VAL A 748 -36.63 -16.46 12.94
C VAL A 748 -35.43 -16.84 13.82
N GLY A 749 -34.66 -17.84 13.38
CA GLY A 749 -33.43 -18.29 14.05
C GLY A 749 -33.54 -19.64 14.77
N ASP A 750 -32.42 -20.10 15.35
CA ASP A 750 -32.36 -21.35 16.10
C ASP A 750 -32.97 -21.18 17.49
N ALA A 751 -34.20 -21.65 17.66
CA ALA A 751 -34.89 -21.64 18.95
C ALA A 751 -34.22 -22.61 19.96
N LYS A 752 -33.29 -22.11 20.77
CA LYS A 752 -32.68 -22.87 21.86
C LYS A 752 -33.67 -23.02 23.01
N LEU A 753 -34.28 -24.20 23.17
CA LEU A 753 -35.20 -24.52 24.28
C LEU A 753 -34.59 -24.29 25.67
N SER A 754 -33.26 -24.32 25.80
CA SER A 754 -32.56 -23.98 27.05
C SER A 754 -32.72 -22.51 27.45
N SER A 755 -32.71 -21.59 26.48
CA SER A 755 -32.97 -20.16 26.72
C SER A 755 -34.42 -19.92 27.14
N LEU A 756 -35.36 -20.63 26.52
CA LEU A 756 -36.78 -20.57 26.88
C LEU A 756 -37.03 -21.06 28.30
N ARG A 757 -36.34 -22.12 28.73
CA ARG A 757 -36.42 -22.62 30.11
C ARG A 757 -36.07 -21.52 31.10
N THR A 758 -34.95 -20.81 30.89
CA THR A 758 -34.54 -19.69 31.75
C THR A 758 -35.58 -18.56 31.75
N ALA A 759 -36.17 -18.25 30.59
CA ALA A 759 -37.22 -17.22 30.48
C ALA A 759 -38.52 -17.62 31.21
N LEU A 760 -38.90 -18.89 31.18
CA LEU A 760 -40.07 -19.43 31.90
C LEU A 760 -39.82 -19.47 33.42
N GLU A 761 -38.64 -19.88 33.86
CA GLU A 761 -38.23 -19.86 35.27
C GLU A 761 -38.22 -18.43 35.82
N ALA A 762 -37.77 -17.45 35.04
CA ALA A 762 -37.82 -16.02 35.42
C ALA A 762 -39.24 -15.50 35.63
N LYS A 763 -40.25 -16.07 34.96
CA LYS A 763 -41.68 -15.77 35.16
C LYS A 763 -42.36 -16.73 36.16
N SER A 764 -41.57 -17.42 37.00
CA SER A 764 -42.03 -18.37 38.03
C SER A 764 -42.83 -19.57 37.51
N ILE A 765 -42.61 -19.98 36.26
CA ILE A 765 -43.20 -21.19 35.68
C ILE A 765 -42.18 -22.32 35.76
N ALA A 766 -42.51 -23.39 36.48
CA ALA A 766 -41.63 -24.56 36.58
C ALA A 766 -41.42 -25.21 35.20
N ALA A 767 -40.17 -25.32 34.76
CA ALA A 767 -39.80 -25.89 33.46
C ALA A 767 -38.63 -26.86 33.58
N TYR A 768 -38.75 -28.07 33.03
CA TYR A 768 -37.69 -29.08 33.03
C TYR A 768 -37.68 -29.87 31.72
N PHE A 769 -36.53 -30.46 31.38
CA PHE A 769 -36.41 -31.34 30.22
C PHE A 769 -36.75 -32.78 30.60
N ASP A 770 -37.53 -33.46 29.77
CA ASP A 770 -37.72 -34.90 29.87
C ASP A 770 -36.56 -35.68 29.23
N SER A 771 -36.60 -37.02 29.33
CA SER A 771 -35.58 -37.91 28.77
C SER A 771 -35.52 -37.90 27.23
N GLU A 772 -36.52 -37.32 26.56
CA GLU A 772 -36.59 -37.20 25.10
C GLU A 772 -36.19 -35.80 24.61
N GLY A 773 -35.75 -34.91 25.51
CA GLY A 773 -35.34 -33.54 25.19
C GLY A 773 -36.50 -32.56 24.94
N THR A 774 -37.72 -32.93 25.33
CA THR A 774 -38.90 -32.04 25.31
C THR A 774 -38.93 -31.18 26.57
N LEU A 775 -39.24 -29.89 26.41
CA LEU A 775 -39.35 -28.97 27.54
C LEU A 775 -40.76 -29.03 28.13
N VAL A 776 -40.90 -29.56 29.35
CA VAL A 776 -42.17 -29.65 30.08
C VAL A 776 -42.33 -28.45 31.00
N CYS A 777 -43.42 -27.71 30.85
CA CYS A 777 -43.74 -26.47 31.55
C CYS A 777 -45.01 -26.65 32.40
N GLY A 778 -44.97 -26.24 33.67
CA GLY A 778 -46.10 -26.33 34.59
C GLY A 778 -46.61 -27.76 34.85
N GLY A 779 -45.80 -28.77 34.51
CA GLY A 779 -46.15 -30.20 34.64
C GLY A 779 -47.23 -30.72 33.70
N LYS A 780 -47.79 -29.90 32.80
CA LYS A 780 -48.94 -30.25 31.94
C LYS A 780 -48.78 -29.86 30.47
N ILE A 781 -47.81 -29.02 30.14
CA ILE A 781 -47.60 -28.49 28.78
C ILE A 781 -46.22 -28.90 28.32
N ALA A 782 -46.11 -29.47 27.13
CA ALA A 782 -44.87 -29.94 26.55
C ALA A 782 -44.53 -29.12 25.29
N ILE A 783 -43.29 -28.66 25.21
CA ILE A 783 -42.78 -27.85 24.09
C ILE A 783 -41.69 -28.66 23.39
N LYS A 784 -41.96 -29.03 22.14
CA LYS A 784 -41.07 -29.84 21.30
C LYS A 784 -40.66 -29.08 20.05
N ARG A 785 -39.45 -29.36 19.53
CA ARG A 785 -39.04 -28.87 18.21
C ARG A 785 -39.70 -29.73 17.12
N LYS A 786 -40.35 -29.10 16.17
CA LYS A 786 -40.89 -29.75 14.96
C LYS A 786 -39.74 -29.99 13.99
N THR A 787 -39.51 -31.25 13.60
CA THR A 787 -38.56 -31.64 12.56
C THR A 787 -39.34 -32.08 11.33
N ASP A 788 -39.59 -31.15 10.40
CA ASP A 788 -40.11 -31.47 9.05
C ASP A 788 -38.94 -31.52 8.04
N PRO A 789 -39.09 -32.16 6.86
CA PRO A 789 -37.99 -32.54 5.94
C PRO A 789 -37.10 -31.38 5.46
N PRO A 790 -35.92 -31.67 4.85
CA PRO A 790 -34.89 -30.68 4.60
C PRO A 790 -35.40 -29.57 3.67
N GLY A 791 -35.56 -28.38 4.22
CA GLY A 791 -36.07 -27.19 3.52
C GLY A 791 -37.17 -26.41 4.26
N GLY A 792 -37.78 -26.98 5.31
CA GLY A 792 -38.75 -26.27 6.16
C GLY A 792 -38.10 -25.52 7.33
N ALA A 793 -38.65 -24.35 7.69
CA ALA A 793 -38.23 -23.59 8.88
C ALA A 793 -38.44 -24.41 10.17
N ALA A 794 -37.46 -24.38 11.08
CA ALA A 794 -37.55 -25.06 12.37
C ALA A 794 -38.72 -24.49 13.20
N GLY A 795 -39.77 -25.29 13.42
CA GLY A 795 -40.94 -24.89 14.19
C GLY A 795 -40.87 -25.33 15.65
N ILE A 796 -41.55 -24.61 16.54
CA ILE A 796 -41.83 -25.07 17.91
C ILE A 796 -43.28 -25.54 17.98
N GLN A 797 -43.49 -26.76 18.48
CA GLN A 797 -44.80 -27.33 18.73
C GLN A 797 -45.10 -27.28 20.23
N ILE A 798 -46.20 -26.62 20.62
CA ILE A 798 -46.69 -26.55 21.99
C ILE A 798 -47.86 -27.51 22.14
N LEU A 799 -47.64 -28.60 22.86
CA LEU A 799 -48.60 -29.66 23.15
C LEU A 799 -49.17 -29.47 24.56
N GLY A 800 -50.49 -29.47 24.70
CA GLY A 800 -51.16 -29.34 25.99
C GLY A 800 -52.63 -29.01 25.84
N THR A 801 -53.40 -29.21 26.91
CA THR A 801 -54.82 -28.87 26.94
C THR A 801 -54.98 -27.34 26.99
N PRO A 802 -55.90 -26.75 26.21
CA PRO A 802 -56.19 -25.33 26.29
C PRO A 802 -56.59 -24.92 27.71
N SER A 803 -55.78 -24.10 28.35
CA SER A 803 -55.95 -23.58 29.71
C SER A 803 -55.37 -22.16 29.81
N PRO A 804 -55.70 -21.38 30.85
CA PRO A 804 -55.07 -20.08 31.06
C PRO A 804 -53.54 -20.16 31.12
N GLU A 805 -53.01 -21.23 31.73
CA GLU A 805 -51.57 -21.54 31.78
C GLU A 805 -51.02 -21.85 30.39
N TYR A 806 -51.76 -22.58 29.54
CA TYR A 806 -51.37 -22.85 28.15
C TYR A 806 -51.24 -21.56 27.34
N TYR A 807 -52.19 -20.64 27.47
CA TYR A 807 -52.13 -19.36 26.76
C TYR A 807 -51.05 -18.43 27.31
N ALA A 808 -50.78 -18.47 28.62
CA ALA A 808 -49.67 -17.73 29.22
C ALA A 808 -48.31 -18.25 28.75
N ILE A 809 -48.10 -19.57 28.77
CA ILE A 809 -46.87 -20.22 28.29
C ILE A 809 -46.72 -20.01 26.78
N ARG A 810 -47.79 -20.15 26.00
CA ARG A 810 -47.79 -19.85 24.56
C ARG A 810 -47.45 -18.39 24.29
N GLY A 811 -47.98 -17.47 25.09
CA GLY A 811 -47.64 -16.05 25.03
C GLY A 811 -46.15 -15.81 25.25
N ILE A 812 -45.55 -16.45 26.25
CA ILE A 812 -44.12 -16.34 26.55
C ILE A 812 -43.26 -16.97 25.46
N VAL A 813 -43.65 -18.13 24.93
CA VAL A 813 -42.95 -18.79 23.82
C VAL A 813 -42.95 -17.91 22.58
N TYR A 814 -44.07 -17.27 22.27
CA TYR A 814 -44.17 -16.34 21.14
C TYR A 814 -43.48 -15.00 21.43
N GLU A 815 -43.51 -14.49 22.65
CA GLU A 815 -42.73 -13.32 23.04
C GLU A 815 -41.22 -13.58 22.92
N HIS A 816 -40.78 -14.81 23.19
CA HIS A 816 -39.36 -15.20 23.21
C HIS A 816 -38.82 -15.65 21.84
N PHE A 817 -39.66 -16.23 20.98
CA PHE A 817 -39.22 -16.80 19.69
C PHE A 817 -40.00 -16.33 18.46
N ALA A 818 -41.22 -15.81 18.61
CA ALA A 818 -42.02 -15.40 17.47
C ALA A 818 -41.90 -13.91 17.16
N GLU A 819 -41.72 -13.62 15.87
CA GLU A 819 -42.04 -12.32 15.32
C GLU A 819 -43.38 -12.41 14.57
N ILE A 820 -44.14 -11.30 14.59
CA ILE A 820 -45.57 -11.19 14.22
C ILE A 820 -45.94 -11.95 12.94
#